data_AF-A0A1F3Z8Y1-F1
#
_entry.id   AF-A0A1F3Z8Y1-F1
#
_cell.length_a   1.000
_cell.length_b   1.000
_cell.length_c   1.000
_cell.angle_alpha   90.00
_cell.angle_beta   90.00
_cell.angle_gamma   90.00
#
_symmetry.space_group_name_H-M   'P 1'
#
loop_
_entity.id
_entity.type
_entity.pdbx_description
1 polymer ?
#
loop_
_entity_poly.entity_id
_entity_poly.type
_entity_poly.pdbx_seq_one_letter_code
_entity_poly.pdbx_strand_id
1 'polypeptide(L)'
;MAYKTPGVYIEEIAKFPPSVAEVETAVPAFIGYTQKAERKGEDLRNVPTKIMSLLDYQQLFGGEPKLSSVTVKVDKNNNYAVTSVTPSPRYYMYDALRMFFDNGGGKCYIVSVGNYSATVVSGDESVTNSPGLRVGLKALEKYDEPTMILFPDAVLLADAEFYTLQQLALMQCTRLQDRVSVFDLKEGGQDWDDAVSEFRDSIGINNLKYGAAYTPWLRNSYSRNVDFALLSGSVKDAADNVIDLERITADSNLNALVTAAKRASTDLAAIKATIDTLNGTSPTIKDRYLALKNAIDSAVGDTLKTTAFQGVLSFLRQTAVELAKWPNDLKGANLKLDLKTYALSTLKPAFLSIVAIEKNADVLVLSGLANAAAVEAQYDDLDATGWLPDADSDGRAVDDIDANATDLNAGGLTVPQTIDAILLELDKWVLGAQSTTAFISQIEGAATTHSGLAQGALYQGHSTISNLVEAIKKDLATVPPSGSVAGVYAYVDRTRGVWKAPANVSLSAVSEPAEQIDFFEQEDLNVDVTGGKSINAIRTFTGLGTLVWGARTLAGNDNEWRYVPVRRFFNMVEESVKKSTGWAVFEPNDANLWTKVKSMIDNYLIQKWREGALAGATPDQAFYVKIGLGQTMTAQDILEGRLIVEIGMAVVRPAEFIILRFSHKMQEA
;
A
#
# COMPACT_ATOMS: atom_id res chain seq x y z
N MET A 1 -47.68 -37.51 8.71
CA MET A 1 -49.11 -37.70 9.05
C MET A 1 -49.32 -39.17 9.37
N ALA A 2 -50.14 -39.52 10.37
CA ALA A 2 -50.50 -40.92 10.62
C ALA A 2 -51.61 -41.36 9.66
N TYR A 3 -51.31 -42.28 8.76
CA TYR A 3 -52.26 -42.84 7.80
C TYR A 3 -53.27 -43.74 8.53
N LYS A 4 -54.57 -43.46 8.38
CA LYS A 4 -55.68 -44.11 9.13
C LYS A 4 -56.55 -45.05 8.29
N THR A 5 -56.21 -45.28 7.03
CA THR A 5 -56.96 -46.19 6.14
C THR A 5 -56.02 -47.02 5.25
N PRO A 6 -56.41 -48.24 4.83
CA PRO A 6 -55.65 -48.99 3.84
C PRO A 6 -55.84 -48.39 2.43
N GLY A 7 -54.74 -48.04 1.75
CA GLY A 7 -54.74 -47.47 0.40
C GLY A 7 -53.33 -47.31 -0.19
N VAL A 8 -53.23 -46.98 -1.47
CA VAL A 8 -51.96 -46.59 -2.13
C VAL A 8 -51.82 -45.06 -2.02
N TYR A 9 -50.70 -44.60 -1.44
CA TYR A 9 -50.41 -43.18 -1.27
C TYR A 9 -49.22 -42.78 -2.15
N ILE A 10 -49.30 -41.58 -2.74
CA ILE A 10 -48.20 -40.96 -3.48
C ILE A 10 -47.70 -39.80 -2.61
N GLU A 11 -46.47 -39.94 -2.11
CA GLU A 11 -45.73 -38.84 -1.49
C GLU A 11 -44.74 -38.26 -2.50
N GLU A 12 -44.74 -36.94 -2.64
CA GLU A 12 -43.72 -36.22 -3.39
C GLU A 12 -42.48 -36.07 -2.50
N ILE A 13 -41.64 -37.11 -2.49
CA ILE A 13 -40.35 -37.08 -1.82
C ILE A 13 -39.45 -36.17 -2.65
N ALA A 14 -39.00 -35.03 -2.10
CA ALA A 14 -37.95 -34.23 -2.70
C ALA A 14 -36.69 -35.12 -2.84
N LYS A 15 -36.41 -35.57 -4.07
CA LYS A 15 -35.37 -36.56 -4.38
C LYS A 15 -33.97 -36.00 -4.46
N PHE A 16 -33.80 -34.67 -4.41
CA PHE A 16 -32.47 -34.09 -4.42
C PHE A 16 -31.94 -34.04 -2.98
N PRO A 17 -30.94 -34.87 -2.63
CA PRO A 17 -30.28 -34.72 -1.34
C PRO A 17 -29.65 -33.32 -1.27
N PRO A 18 -29.54 -32.73 -0.07
CA PRO A 18 -28.71 -31.55 0.14
C PRO A 18 -27.31 -31.81 -0.43
N SER A 19 -26.71 -30.79 -1.04
CA SER A 19 -25.37 -30.87 -1.64
C SER A 19 -24.38 -30.08 -0.80
N VAL A 20 -23.12 -30.51 -0.79
CA VAL A 20 -22.05 -29.69 -0.22
C VAL A 20 -21.75 -28.53 -1.16
N ALA A 21 -21.89 -27.30 -0.68
CA ALA A 21 -21.42 -26.12 -1.37
C ALA A 21 -19.93 -25.90 -1.03
N GLU A 22 -19.10 -25.76 -2.06
CA GLU A 22 -17.68 -25.52 -1.90
C GLU A 22 -17.43 -24.09 -1.40
N VAL A 23 -16.54 -23.97 -0.42
CA VAL A 23 -16.09 -22.67 0.07
C VAL A 23 -14.97 -22.11 -0.78
N GLU A 24 -14.79 -20.80 -0.69
CA GLU A 24 -13.67 -20.10 -1.32
C GLU A 24 -12.34 -20.63 -0.79
N THR A 25 -11.34 -20.80 -1.67
CA THR A 25 -10.07 -21.46 -1.31
C THR A 25 -8.90 -20.50 -1.20
N ALA A 26 -8.96 -19.34 -1.85
CA ALA A 26 -7.86 -18.39 -1.95
C ALA A 26 -8.27 -16.94 -1.67
N VAL A 27 -8.72 -16.69 -0.44
CA VAL A 27 -9.03 -15.33 0.03
C VAL A 27 -8.00 -14.94 1.09
N PRO A 28 -6.90 -14.27 0.72
CA PRO A 28 -5.91 -13.82 1.68
C PRO A 28 -6.40 -12.65 2.52
N ALA A 29 -5.94 -12.59 3.76
CA ALA A 29 -5.99 -11.42 4.62
C ALA A 29 -4.59 -10.84 4.76
N PHE A 30 -4.42 -9.63 4.25
CA PHE A 30 -3.23 -8.83 4.41
C PHE A 30 -3.37 -7.99 5.68
N ILE A 31 -2.47 -8.18 6.63
CA ILE A 31 -2.44 -7.44 7.90
C ILE A 31 -1.20 -6.55 7.89
N GLY A 32 -1.39 -5.23 7.95
CA GLY A 32 -0.30 -4.28 7.76
C GLY A 32 -0.69 -2.81 7.95
N TYR A 33 0.26 -1.94 7.68
CA TYR A 33 0.15 -0.49 7.77
C TYR A 33 -0.27 0.09 6.41
N THR A 34 -1.09 1.13 6.48
CA THR A 34 -1.71 1.75 5.30
C THR A 34 -1.53 3.27 5.33
N GLN A 35 -1.79 4.00 4.25
CA GLN A 35 -1.69 5.47 4.32
C GLN A 35 -2.79 6.08 5.20
N LYS A 36 -4.00 5.56 5.05
CA LYS A 36 -5.21 5.93 5.77
C LYS A 36 -6.08 4.68 5.96
N ALA A 37 -7.15 4.77 6.73
CA ALA A 37 -8.13 3.69 6.85
C ALA A 37 -9.51 4.30 7.08
N GLU A 38 -10.21 4.67 6.01
CA GLU A 38 -11.47 5.41 6.14
C GLU A 38 -12.48 5.03 5.06
N ARG A 39 -13.76 5.00 5.43
CA ARG A 39 -14.88 4.85 4.51
C ARG A 39 -15.95 5.88 4.82
N LYS A 40 -16.09 6.91 3.97
CA LYS A 40 -17.11 7.95 4.13
C LYS A 40 -17.13 8.57 5.54
N GLY A 41 -15.97 8.84 6.13
CA GLY A 41 -15.84 9.37 7.50
C GLY A 41 -15.72 8.32 8.60
N GLU A 42 -15.98 7.03 8.32
CA GLU A 42 -15.83 5.95 9.31
C GLU A 42 -14.41 5.39 9.33
N ASP A 43 -13.82 5.27 10.52
CA ASP A 43 -12.50 4.66 10.71
C ASP A 43 -12.56 3.14 10.45
N LEU A 44 -11.68 2.64 9.58
CA LEU A 44 -11.55 1.23 9.24
C LEU A 44 -10.36 0.53 9.93
N ARG A 45 -9.67 1.21 10.84
CA ARG A 45 -8.55 0.62 11.58
C ARG A 45 -8.99 -0.58 12.40
N ASN A 46 -8.22 -1.67 12.29
CA ASN A 46 -8.48 -2.98 12.89
C ASN A 46 -9.85 -3.58 12.49
N VAL A 47 -10.47 -3.10 11.40
CA VAL A 47 -11.70 -3.66 10.85
C VAL A 47 -11.36 -4.39 9.55
N PRO A 48 -11.31 -5.74 9.55
CA PRO A 48 -11.10 -6.52 8.34
C PRO A 48 -12.10 -6.13 7.25
N THR A 49 -11.58 -5.56 6.16
CA THR A 49 -12.38 -5.01 5.08
C THR A 49 -12.04 -5.72 3.79
N LYS A 50 -13.07 -6.25 3.12
CA LYS A 50 -12.92 -6.92 1.83
C LYS A 50 -12.73 -5.90 0.71
N ILE A 51 -11.79 -6.17 -0.18
CA ILE A 51 -11.57 -5.44 -1.43
C ILE A 51 -11.54 -6.40 -2.62
N MET A 52 -11.79 -5.89 -3.83
CA MET A 52 -11.76 -6.69 -5.06
C MET A 52 -10.68 -6.21 -6.04
N SER A 53 -10.17 -4.99 -5.85
CA SER A 53 -9.16 -4.39 -6.73
C SER A 53 -8.20 -3.47 -5.97
N LEU A 54 -7.08 -3.15 -6.61
CA LEU A 54 -6.15 -2.13 -6.10
C LEU A 54 -6.79 -0.74 -6.06
N LEU A 55 -7.76 -0.44 -6.93
CA LEU A 55 -8.49 0.84 -6.90
C LEU A 55 -9.32 0.97 -5.63
N ASP A 56 -10.01 -0.11 -5.22
CA ASP A 56 -10.74 -0.15 -3.94
C ASP A 56 -9.79 0.09 -2.76
N TYR A 57 -8.60 -0.53 -2.83
CA TYR A 57 -7.56 -0.31 -1.83
C TYR A 57 -7.15 1.16 -1.76
N GLN A 58 -6.84 1.80 -2.89
CA GLN A 58 -6.42 3.20 -2.91
C GLN A 58 -7.50 4.14 -2.39
N GLN A 59 -8.77 3.85 -2.68
CA GLN A 59 -9.89 4.64 -2.18
C GLN A 59 -10.00 4.60 -0.65
N LEU A 60 -9.92 3.40 -0.06
CA LEU A 60 -10.15 3.17 1.37
C LEU A 60 -8.89 3.33 2.23
N PHE A 61 -7.75 2.88 1.73
CA PHE A 61 -6.49 2.72 2.47
C PHE A 61 -5.33 3.60 1.96
N GLY A 62 -5.50 4.23 0.79
CA GLY A 62 -4.52 5.13 0.20
C GLY A 62 -3.43 4.45 -0.63
N GLY A 63 -2.39 5.20 -0.98
CA GLY A 63 -1.35 4.80 -1.94
C GLY A 63 -0.05 4.34 -1.31
N GLU A 64 1.03 4.41 -2.09
CA GLU A 64 2.37 4.03 -1.63
C GLU A 64 2.88 4.96 -0.51
N PRO A 65 3.72 4.45 0.41
CA PRO A 65 4.37 5.29 1.40
C PRO A 65 5.34 6.26 0.73
N LYS A 66 5.20 7.55 1.03
CA LYS A 66 6.15 8.58 0.58
C LYS A 66 7.37 8.58 1.49
N LEU A 67 8.55 8.48 0.91
CA LEU A 67 9.82 8.58 1.64
C LEU A 67 10.00 9.99 2.19
N SER A 68 10.39 10.09 3.45
CA SER A 68 10.77 11.35 4.09
C SER A 68 12.30 11.53 4.13
N SER A 69 13.03 10.43 4.23
CA SER A 69 14.50 10.43 4.16
C SER A 69 15.04 9.10 3.63
N VAL A 70 16.28 9.13 3.18
CA VAL A 70 17.07 7.94 2.86
C VAL A 70 18.43 8.17 3.49
N THR A 71 19.04 7.15 4.11
CA THR A 71 20.46 7.20 4.46
C THR A 71 21.21 6.22 3.57
N VAL A 72 22.30 6.67 2.95
CA VAL A 72 23.16 5.80 2.12
C VAL A 72 24.56 5.80 2.70
N LYS A 73 25.07 4.63 3.08
CA LYS A 73 26.47 4.48 3.48
C LYS A 73 27.31 4.09 2.27
N VAL A 74 28.49 4.70 2.15
CA VAL A 74 29.43 4.44 1.06
C VAL A 74 30.86 4.28 1.56
N ASP A 75 31.66 3.50 0.82
CA ASP A 75 33.10 3.36 1.05
C ASP A 75 33.89 4.34 0.16
N LYS A 76 34.47 5.36 0.79
CA LYS A 76 35.31 6.37 0.13
C LYS A 76 36.55 5.77 -0.53
N ASN A 77 37.10 4.68 0.02
CA ASN A 77 38.32 4.07 -0.49
C ASN A 77 38.06 3.18 -1.71
N ASN A 78 36.81 2.75 -1.89
CA ASN A 78 36.38 1.92 -3.00
C ASN A 78 35.46 2.70 -3.95
N ASN A 79 35.90 3.87 -4.39
CA ASN A 79 35.19 4.72 -5.37
C ASN A 79 33.72 5.02 -4.97
N TYR A 80 33.48 5.29 -3.69
CA TYR A 80 32.14 5.54 -3.14
C TYR A 80 31.15 4.40 -3.38
N ALA A 81 31.63 3.15 -3.39
CA ALA A 81 30.76 1.98 -3.48
C ALA A 81 29.72 1.99 -2.35
N VAL A 82 28.45 1.76 -2.70
CA VAL A 82 27.35 1.72 -1.73
C VAL A 82 27.48 0.46 -0.87
N THR A 83 27.48 0.65 0.45
CA THR A 83 27.57 -0.44 1.41
C THR A 83 26.21 -0.74 2.04
N SER A 84 25.39 0.28 2.29
CA SER A 84 24.00 0.08 2.74
C SER A 84 23.09 1.23 2.36
N VAL A 85 21.81 0.93 2.23
CA VAL A 85 20.73 1.89 2.01
C VAL A 85 19.70 1.69 3.13
N THR A 86 19.19 2.78 3.70
CA THR A 86 18.19 2.75 4.76
C THR A 86 17.13 3.82 4.49
N PRO A 87 16.05 3.47 3.76
CA PRO A 87 14.94 4.38 3.52
C PRO A 87 14.04 4.53 4.75
N SER A 88 13.43 5.71 4.92
CA SER A 88 12.47 5.96 5.99
C SER A 88 11.34 6.91 5.55
N PRO A 89 10.07 6.64 5.90
CA PRO A 89 9.60 5.38 6.48
C PRO A 89 9.54 4.26 5.41
N ARG A 90 9.57 2.99 5.84
CA ARG A 90 9.47 1.81 4.97
C ARG A 90 8.26 0.97 5.35
N TYR A 91 7.43 0.62 4.38
CA TYR A 91 6.30 -0.31 4.52
C TYR A 91 6.16 -1.10 3.20
N TYR A 92 5.78 -2.36 3.30
CA TYR A 92 5.69 -3.33 2.20
C TYR A 92 4.26 -3.68 1.81
N MET A 93 3.27 -3.39 2.65
CA MET A 93 1.86 -3.71 2.43
C MET A 93 1.34 -3.32 1.04
N TYR A 94 1.62 -2.09 0.59
CA TYR A 94 1.15 -1.60 -0.71
C TYR A 94 1.77 -2.37 -1.88
N ASP A 95 3.08 -2.61 -1.84
CA ASP A 95 3.77 -3.34 -2.90
C ASP A 95 3.38 -4.82 -2.92
N ALA A 96 3.23 -5.44 -1.74
CA ALA A 96 2.75 -6.80 -1.62
C ALA A 96 1.35 -6.98 -2.23
N LEU A 97 0.45 -6.01 -2.06
CA LEU A 97 -0.86 -6.02 -2.70
C LEU A 97 -0.81 -5.82 -4.21
N ARG A 98 0.04 -4.92 -4.70
CA ARG A 98 0.24 -4.77 -6.15
C ARG A 98 0.70 -6.10 -6.77
N MET A 99 1.72 -6.70 -6.16
CA MET A 99 2.24 -7.99 -6.61
C MET A 99 1.21 -9.11 -6.49
N PHE A 100 0.35 -9.10 -5.46
CA PHE A 100 -0.75 -10.05 -5.35
C PHE A 100 -1.69 -9.98 -6.55
N PHE A 101 -2.17 -8.77 -6.90
CA PHE A 101 -3.07 -8.60 -8.05
C PHE A 101 -2.38 -8.92 -9.39
N ASP A 102 -1.14 -8.49 -9.57
CA ASP A 102 -0.36 -8.75 -10.80
C ASP A 102 -0.03 -10.24 -10.99
N ASN A 103 0.02 -11.02 -9.90
CA ASN A 103 0.22 -12.47 -9.92
C ASN A 103 -1.09 -13.28 -9.94
N GLY A 104 -2.21 -12.66 -10.28
CA GLY A 104 -3.50 -13.34 -10.46
C GLY A 104 -4.38 -13.40 -9.21
N GLY A 105 -4.07 -12.57 -8.21
CA GLY A 105 -4.90 -12.33 -7.04
C GLY A 105 -6.31 -11.85 -7.38
N GLY A 106 -7.27 -12.23 -6.55
CA GLY A 106 -8.68 -11.83 -6.64
C GLY A 106 -9.12 -11.03 -5.43
N LYS A 107 -10.27 -11.40 -4.85
CA LYS A 107 -10.74 -10.78 -3.60
C LYS A 107 -9.78 -11.07 -2.45
N CYS A 108 -9.57 -10.08 -1.59
CA CYS A 108 -8.78 -10.23 -0.37
C CYS A 108 -9.34 -9.35 0.76
N TYR A 109 -8.91 -9.62 1.98
CA TYR A 109 -9.17 -8.81 3.15
C TYR A 109 -7.96 -7.94 3.48
N ILE A 110 -8.24 -6.70 3.83
CA ILE A 110 -7.26 -5.75 4.36
C ILE A 110 -7.57 -5.53 5.83
N VAL A 111 -6.56 -5.69 6.67
CA VAL A 111 -6.61 -5.31 8.08
C VAL A 111 -5.56 -4.23 8.30
N SER A 112 -5.99 -2.97 8.22
CA SER A 112 -5.14 -1.83 8.53
C SER A 112 -4.92 -1.75 10.04
N VAL A 113 -3.68 -1.85 10.49
CA VAL A 113 -3.32 -1.79 11.92
C VAL A 113 -2.67 -0.48 12.33
N GLY A 114 -2.53 0.46 11.41
CA GLY A 114 -1.83 1.72 11.64
C GLY A 114 -1.61 2.51 10.35
N ASN A 115 -1.12 3.74 10.49
CA ASN A 115 -0.81 4.61 9.36
C ASN A 115 0.71 4.77 9.15
N TYR A 116 1.13 5.35 8.01
CA TYR A 116 2.55 5.57 7.68
C TYR A 116 3.29 6.58 8.58
N SER A 117 2.63 7.15 9.59
CA SER A 117 3.28 8.06 10.56
C SER A 117 3.78 7.33 11.81
N ALA A 118 3.46 6.04 11.97
CA ALA A 118 3.78 5.26 13.15
C ALA A 118 4.75 4.12 12.83
N THR A 119 5.73 3.90 13.70
CA THR A 119 6.60 2.72 13.63
C THR A 119 5.77 1.44 13.65
N VAL A 120 6.25 0.41 12.92
CA VAL A 120 5.65 -0.92 12.95
C VAL A 120 5.82 -1.51 14.35
N VAL A 121 4.72 -1.90 14.99
CA VAL A 121 4.70 -2.47 16.34
C VAL A 121 3.92 -3.77 16.38
N SER A 122 4.29 -4.66 17.32
CA SER A 122 3.57 -5.92 17.53
C SER A 122 2.12 -5.67 17.97
N GLY A 123 1.92 -4.70 18.88
CA GLY A 123 0.61 -4.30 19.40
C GLY A 123 0.13 -5.13 20.59
N ASP A 124 -0.83 -4.59 21.34
CA ASP A 124 -1.49 -5.22 22.49
C ASP A 124 -2.97 -5.48 22.16
N GLU A 125 -3.33 -6.76 21.96
CA GLU A 125 -4.69 -7.20 21.64
C GLU A 125 -5.72 -7.01 22.77
N SER A 126 -5.31 -6.63 23.98
CA SER A 126 -6.22 -6.28 25.07
C SER A 126 -6.79 -4.86 24.95
N VAL A 127 -6.15 -4.00 24.16
CA VAL A 127 -6.55 -2.60 23.98
C VAL A 127 -7.38 -2.45 22.71
N THR A 128 -8.56 -1.86 22.83
CA THR A 128 -9.43 -1.63 21.67
C THR A 128 -8.85 -0.55 20.77
N ASN A 129 -8.84 -0.78 19.46
CA ASN A 129 -8.35 0.15 18.45
C ASN A 129 -6.89 0.63 18.67
N SER A 130 -6.04 -0.15 19.34
CA SER A 130 -4.58 0.11 19.41
C SER A 130 -3.88 -0.25 18.08
N PRO A 131 -2.71 0.32 17.77
CA PRO A 131 -2.01 -0.05 16.56
C PRO A 131 -1.23 -1.35 16.79
N GLY A 132 -1.01 -2.11 15.72
CA GLY A 132 -0.09 -3.24 15.71
C GLY A 132 -0.65 -4.55 15.16
N LEU A 133 0.27 -5.38 14.67
CA LEU A 133 -0.04 -6.54 13.83
C LEU A 133 -0.81 -7.66 14.58
N ARG A 134 -0.57 -7.84 15.89
CA ARG A 134 -1.32 -8.80 16.73
C ARG A 134 -2.78 -8.40 16.91
N VAL A 135 -3.06 -7.10 16.99
CA VAL A 135 -4.43 -6.56 17.08
C VAL A 135 -5.19 -6.87 15.81
N GLY A 136 -4.55 -6.69 14.64
CA GLY A 136 -5.11 -7.06 13.35
C GLY A 136 -5.38 -8.56 13.21
N LEU A 137 -4.43 -9.40 13.65
CA LEU A 137 -4.60 -10.86 13.69
C LEU A 137 -5.81 -11.26 14.56
N LYS A 138 -5.92 -10.67 15.75
CA LYS A 138 -7.05 -10.91 16.67
C LYS A 138 -8.38 -10.48 16.06
N ALA A 139 -8.43 -9.35 15.37
CA ALA A 139 -9.63 -8.86 14.70
C ALA A 139 -10.09 -9.82 13.57
N LEU A 140 -9.15 -10.42 12.86
CA LEU A 140 -9.42 -11.38 11.78
C LEU A 140 -10.08 -12.67 12.27
N GLU A 141 -9.90 -13.05 13.54
CA GLU A 141 -10.50 -14.28 14.12
C GLU A 141 -12.02 -14.34 14.00
N LYS A 142 -12.70 -13.18 13.89
CA LYS A 142 -14.15 -13.08 13.81
C LYS A 142 -14.72 -13.30 12.40
N TYR A 143 -13.86 -13.47 11.41
CA TYR A 143 -14.23 -13.59 10.00
C TYR A 143 -13.85 -14.98 9.47
N ASP A 144 -14.81 -15.68 8.89
CA ASP A 144 -14.68 -17.09 8.46
C ASP A 144 -14.31 -17.25 6.97
N GLU A 145 -14.30 -16.17 6.18
CA GLU A 145 -13.95 -16.22 4.74
C GLU A 145 -12.42 -16.20 4.45
N PRO A 146 -11.57 -15.52 5.23
CA PRO A 146 -10.13 -15.55 5.01
C PRO A 146 -9.54 -16.97 5.10
N THR A 147 -8.89 -17.42 4.03
CA THR A 147 -8.22 -18.75 3.96
C THR A 147 -6.70 -18.67 4.04
N MET A 148 -6.14 -17.46 3.92
CA MET A 148 -4.70 -17.22 4.06
C MET A 148 -4.45 -16.00 4.95
N ILE A 149 -3.38 -16.02 5.73
CA ILE A 149 -2.92 -14.88 6.55
C ILE A 149 -1.52 -14.47 6.09
N LEU A 150 -1.33 -13.17 5.86
CA LEU A 150 -0.05 -12.56 5.46
C LEU A 150 0.25 -11.32 6.28
N PHE A 151 1.54 -11.08 6.53
CA PHE A 151 2.03 -9.90 7.24
C PHE A 151 3.21 -9.24 6.52
N PRO A 152 2.98 -8.55 5.38
CA PRO A 152 4.07 -7.97 4.60
C PRO A 152 4.99 -7.03 5.40
N ASP A 153 4.43 -6.29 6.36
CA ASP A 153 5.19 -5.34 7.18
C ASP A 153 5.84 -5.96 8.42
N ALA A 154 5.55 -7.23 8.75
CA ALA A 154 6.04 -7.85 9.99
C ALA A 154 7.57 -7.94 10.03
N VAL A 155 8.24 -8.01 8.88
CA VAL A 155 9.70 -8.03 8.75
C VAL A 155 10.38 -6.78 9.34
N LEU A 156 9.62 -5.71 9.60
CA LEU A 156 10.08 -4.47 10.23
C LEU A 156 10.01 -4.49 11.77
N LEU A 157 9.43 -5.54 12.37
CA LEU A 157 9.41 -5.75 13.82
C LEU A 157 10.78 -6.16 14.36
N ALA A 158 10.98 -6.02 15.66
CA ALA A 158 12.11 -6.67 16.34
C ALA A 158 12.00 -8.20 16.25
N ASP A 159 13.12 -8.92 16.24
CA ASP A 159 13.17 -10.36 15.92
C ASP A 159 12.25 -11.19 16.83
N ALA A 160 12.33 -10.98 18.14
CA ALA A 160 11.49 -11.69 19.10
C ALA A 160 9.98 -11.45 18.86
N GLU A 161 9.59 -10.21 18.51
CA GLU A 161 8.19 -9.86 18.24
C GLU A 161 7.71 -10.42 16.91
N PHE A 162 8.58 -10.46 15.90
CA PHE A 162 8.32 -11.01 14.58
C PHE A 162 7.97 -12.49 14.65
N TYR A 163 8.82 -13.30 15.29
CA TYR A 163 8.59 -14.74 15.41
C TYR A 163 7.42 -15.07 16.33
N THR A 164 7.20 -14.28 17.40
CA THR A 164 6.00 -14.41 18.25
C THR A 164 4.72 -14.22 17.44
N LEU A 165 4.66 -13.23 16.56
CA LEU A 165 3.50 -13.00 15.68
C LEU A 165 3.26 -14.19 14.74
N GLN A 166 4.30 -14.74 14.12
CA GLN A 166 4.17 -15.91 13.23
C GLN A 166 3.67 -17.15 13.99
N GLN A 167 4.18 -17.40 15.20
CA GLN A 167 3.71 -18.48 16.07
C GLN A 167 2.22 -18.31 16.45
N LEU A 168 1.79 -17.09 16.78
CA LEU A 168 0.38 -16.79 17.07
C LEU A 168 -0.51 -17.03 15.84
N ALA A 169 -0.05 -16.68 14.63
CA ALA A 169 -0.78 -16.95 13.40
C ALA A 169 -0.95 -18.46 13.16
N LEU A 170 0.09 -19.27 13.41
CA LEU A 170 -0.01 -20.74 13.37
C LEU A 170 -1.01 -21.30 14.40
N MET A 171 -1.00 -20.77 15.62
CA MET A 171 -1.97 -21.14 16.66
C MET A 171 -3.41 -20.82 16.24
N GLN A 172 -3.65 -19.66 15.65
CA GLN A 172 -4.97 -19.29 15.13
C GLN A 172 -5.41 -20.21 13.99
N CYS A 173 -4.53 -20.50 13.02
CA CYS A 173 -4.82 -21.42 11.93
C CYS A 173 -5.18 -22.82 12.46
N THR A 174 -4.51 -23.28 13.52
CA THR A 174 -4.81 -24.58 14.15
C THR A 174 -6.15 -24.59 14.86
N ARG A 175 -6.52 -23.49 15.51
CA ARG A 175 -7.78 -23.38 16.25
C ARG A 175 -9.00 -23.26 15.32
N LEU A 176 -8.85 -22.55 14.19
CA LEU A 176 -9.96 -22.31 13.26
C LEU A 176 -10.04 -23.34 12.13
N GLN A 177 -8.91 -23.95 11.74
CA GLN A 177 -8.77 -25.02 10.74
C GLN A 177 -9.25 -24.69 9.31
N ASP A 178 -9.64 -23.45 9.05
CA ASP A 178 -10.14 -22.95 7.76
C ASP A 178 -9.07 -22.16 6.97
N ARG A 179 -7.92 -21.90 7.57
CA ARG A 179 -6.88 -21.02 7.00
C ARG A 179 -5.45 -21.52 7.23
N VAL A 180 -4.53 -20.99 6.42
CA VAL A 180 -3.08 -21.20 6.53
C VAL A 180 -2.34 -19.87 6.55
N SER A 181 -1.10 -19.84 7.04
CA SER A 181 -0.25 -18.65 7.01
C SER A 181 0.82 -18.76 5.92
N VAL A 182 1.04 -17.68 5.18
CA VAL A 182 2.14 -17.56 4.21
C VAL A 182 3.14 -16.58 4.81
N PHE A 183 4.33 -17.07 5.12
CA PHE A 183 5.35 -16.33 5.85
C PHE A 183 6.50 -15.89 4.95
N ASP A 184 6.99 -14.71 5.27
CA ASP A 184 8.27 -14.19 4.79
C ASP A 184 9.35 -14.50 5.83
N LEU A 185 10.60 -14.61 5.37
CA LEU A 185 11.78 -14.57 6.23
C LEU A 185 12.20 -13.11 6.46
N LYS A 186 12.94 -12.87 7.54
CA LYS A 186 13.52 -11.56 7.82
C LYS A 186 14.89 -11.43 7.15
N GLU A 187 14.90 -11.13 5.85
CA GLU A 187 16.13 -11.07 5.04
C GLU A 187 16.67 -9.63 4.90
N GLY A 188 15.86 -8.63 5.22
CA GLY A 188 16.22 -7.22 5.06
C GLY A 188 17.31 -6.77 6.04
N GLY A 189 18.56 -6.74 5.58
CA GLY A 189 19.69 -6.16 6.32
C GLY A 189 20.59 -7.16 7.03
N GLN A 190 20.43 -8.47 6.78
CA GLN A 190 21.34 -9.51 7.24
C GLN A 190 21.71 -10.46 6.08
N ASP A 191 22.70 -11.32 6.32
CA ASP A 191 23.06 -12.37 5.36
C ASP A 191 21.89 -13.35 5.17
N TRP A 192 21.75 -13.87 3.96
CA TRP A 192 20.62 -14.75 3.61
C TRP A 192 20.68 -16.08 4.38
N ASP A 193 21.87 -16.67 4.56
CA ASP A 193 22.04 -17.94 5.29
C ASP A 193 21.71 -17.76 6.78
N ASP A 194 22.08 -16.60 7.35
CA ASP A 194 21.73 -16.22 8.72
C ASP A 194 20.21 -16.09 8.88
N ALA A 195 19.53 -15.43 7.93
CA ALA A 195 18.07 -15.28 7.96
C ALA A 195 17.34 -16.63 7.89
N VAL A 196 17.84 -17.57 7.07
CA VAL A 196 17.31 -18.94 6.96
C VAL A 196 17.47 -19.69 8.28
N SER A 197 18.67 -19.63 8.86
CA SER A 197 19.00 -20.30 10.13
C SER A 197 18.18 -19.74 11.30
N GLU A 198 18.11 -18.41 11.42
CA GLU A 198 17.37 -17.72 12.48
C GLU A 198 15.87 -18.03 12.41
N PHE A 199 15.29 -18.04 11.20
CA PHE A 199 13.89 -18.41 11.00
C PHE A 199 13.62 -19.83 11.51
N ARG A 200 14.49 -20.78 11.17
CA ARG A 200 14.36 -22.18 11.61
C ARG A 200 14.45 -22.30 13.11
N ASP A 201 15.35 -21.60 13.76
CA ASP A 201 15.50 -21.69 15.21
C ASP A 201 14.30 -21.06 15.94
N SER A 202 13.76 -19.96 15.40
CA SER A 202 12.82 -19.11 16.13
C SER A 202 11.33 -19.38 15.85
N ILE A 203 10.94 -19.96 14.71
CA ILE A 203 9.52 -20.21 14.38
C ILE A 203 8.84 -21.26 15.28
N GLY A 204 9.62 -22.02 16.08
CA GLY A 204 9.10 -23.06 16.97
C GLY A 204 8.72 -24.36 16.24
N ILE A 205 8.18 -25.35 16.96
CA ILE A 205 7.91 -26.71 16.42
C ILE A 205 6.43 -27.08 16.37
N ASN A 206 5.55 -26.20 16.86
CA ASN A 206 4.13 -26.46 16.97
C ASN A 206 3.40 -26.02 15.70
N ASN A 207 2.33 -26.73 15.33
CA ASN A 207 1.36 -26.29 14.32
C ASN A 207 1.92 -26.04 12.90
N LEU A 208 3.13 -26.55 12.62
CA LEU A 208 3.89 -26.28 11.39
C LEU A 208 3.14 -26.59 10.09
N LYS A 209 2.21 -27.55 10.11
CA LYS A 209 1.41 -27.91 8.94
C LYS A 209 0.53 -26.77 8.41
N TYR A 210 0.23 -25.76 9.24
CA TYR A 210 -0.59 -24.61 8.84
C TYR A 210 0.21 -23.42 8.32
N GLY A 211 1.53 -23.52 8.20
CA GLY A 211 2.39 -22.47 7.65
C GLY A 211 3.16 -22.92 6.42
N ALA A 212 3.51 -21.97 5.55
CA ALA A 212 4.50 -22.15 4.51
C ALA A 212 5.35 -20.87 4.42
N ALA A 213 6.68 -21.02 4.39
CA ALA A 213 7.61 -19.91 4.25
C ALA A 213 8.25 -19.88 2.86
N TYR A 214 8.57 -18.68 2.38
CA TYR A 214 9.12 -18.46 1.03
C TYR A 214 10.35 -17.55 1.10
N THR A 215 11.38 -17.90 0.33
CA THR A 215 12.67 -17.18 0.24
C THR A 215 13.25 -17.34 -1.17
N PRO A 216 14.06 -16.40 -1.68
CA PRO A 216 14.42 -15.13 -1.09
C PRO A 216 13.36 -14.05 -1.33
N TRP A 217 13.60 -12.87 -0.76
CA TRP A 217 12.93 -11.62 -1.11
C TRP A 217 13.03 -11.37 -2.61
N LEU A 218 12.14 -10.54 -3.13
CA LEU A 218 12.00 -10.29 -4.56
C LEU A 218 12.37 -8.85 -4.87
N ARG A 219 12.98 -8.62 -6.03
CA ARG A 219 13.06 -7.28 -6.62
C ARG A 219 11.93 -7.12 -7.62
N ASN A 220 11.02 -6.19 -7.33
CA ASN A 220 9.94 -5.87 -8.25
C ASN A 220 10.43 -5.01 -9.42
N SER A 221 9.71 -5.06 -10.53
CA SER A 221 10.02 -4.29 -11.74
C SER A 221 9.27 -2.95 -11.83
N TYR A 222 8.66 -2.49 -10.73
CA TYR A 222 7.93 -1.23 -10.72
C TYR A 222 8.90 -0.04 -10.83
N SER A 223 8.55 0.93 -11.67
CA SER A 223 9.33 2.16 -11.79
C SER A 223 9.32 2.95 -10.48
N ARG A 224 10.50 3.27 -9.96
CA ARG A 224 10.71 4.12 -8.78
C ARG A 224 11.43 5.39 -9.19
N ASN A 225 10.85 6.53 -8.82
CA ASN A 225 11.54 7.81 -8.92
C ASN A 225 12.20 8.13 -7.57
N VAL A 226 13.48 8.49 -7.60
CA VAL A 226 14.22 8.93 -6.42
C VAL A 226 14.50 10.41 -6.63
N ASP A 227 13.84 11.25 -5.83
CA ASP A 227 14.04 12.70 -5.91
C ASP A 227 15.42 13.07 -5.34
N PHE A 228 16.13 13.96 -6.02
CA PHE A 228 17.45 14.44 -5.60
C PHE A 228 17.40 15.08 -4.20
N ALA A 229 16.27 15.68 -3.83
CA ALA A 229 16.04 16.22 -2.48
C ALA A 229 16.32 15.19 -1.37
N LEU A 230 16.05 13.90 -1.63
CA LEU A 230 16.30 12.81 -0.67
C LEU A 230 17.79 12.47 -0.53
N LEU A 231 18.64 12.89 -1.46
CA LEU A 231 20.09 12.61 -1.44
C LEU A 231 20.90 13.67 -0.70
N SER A 232 20.38 14.91 -0.65
CA SER A 232 21.09 16.05 -0.08
C SER A 232 21.25 15.88 1.44
N GLY A 233 22.47 15.61 1.90
CA GLY A 233 22.79 15.39 3.33
C GLY A 233 22.59 13.95 3.81
N SER A 234 22.20 13.05 2.90
CA SER A 234 21.81 11.67 3.19
C SER A 234 22.92 10.65 2.98
N VAL A 235 23.93 11.02 2.19
CA VAL A 235 25.07 10.14 1.86
C VAL A 235 26.15 10.31 2.92
N LYS A 236 26.55 9.20 3.53
CA LYS A 236 27.49 9.15 4.66
C LYS A 236 28.60 8.15 4.42
N ASP A 237 29.75 8.37 5.04
CA ASP A 237 30.80 7.34 5.11
C ASP A 237 30.55 6.31 6.22
N ALA A 238 31.44 5.33 6.34
CA ALA A 238 31.36 4.29 7.37
C ALA A 238 31.39 4.83 8.81
N ALA A 239 31.96 6.02 9.03
CA ALA A 239 32.00 6.72 10.32
C ALA A 239 30.84 7.71 10.50
N ASP A 240 29.79 7.59 9.66
CA ASP A 240 28.57 8.40 9.68
C ASP A 240 28.78 9.90 9.38
N ASN A 241 29.93 10.28 8.81
CA ASN A 241 30.15 11.66 8.37
C ASN A 241 29.45 11.90 7.03
N VAL A 242 28.72 13.01 6.92
CA VAL A 242 28.05 13.41 5.68
C VAL A 242 29.07 13.70 4.59
N ILE A 243 28.82 13.17 3.40
CA ILE A 243 29.63 13.40 2.20
C ILE A 243 29.02 14.57 1.42
N ASP A 244 29.86 15.56 1.14
CA ASP A 244 29.50 16.66 0.27
C ASP A 244 29.49 16.20 -1.20
N LEU A 245 28.29 16.04 -1.74
CA LEU A 245 28.09 15.60 -3.12
C LEU A 245 28.64 16.60 -4.14
N GLU A 246 28.76 17.89 -3.81
CA GLU A 246 29.30 18.91 -4.72
C GLU A 246 30.82 18.80 -4.87
N ARG A 247 31.47 17.94 -4.10
CA ARG A 247 32.91 17.70 -4.10
C ARG A 247 33.26 16.21 -4.19
N ILE A 248 32.34 15.40 -4.71
CA ILE A 248 32.49 13.93 -4.76
C ILE A 248 33.53 13.49 -5.80
N THR A 249 33.83 14.33 -6.79
CA THR A 249 34.87 14.09 -7.80
C THR A 249 35.76 15.32 -7.98
N ALA A 250 36.93 15.14 -8.59
CA ALA A 250 37.81 16.25 -8.97
C ALA A 250 37.34 16.99 -10.24
N ASP A 251 36.43 16.41 -11.02
CA ASP A 251 35.90 16.99 -12.25
C ASP A 251 34.89 18.12 -11.95
N SER A 252 35.24 19.34 -12.31
CA SER A 252 34.40 20.52 -12.08
C SER A 252 33.10 20.50 -12.88
N ASN A 253 33.07 19.87 -14.06
CA ASN A 253 31.88 19.80 -14.90
C ASN A 253 30.85 18.85 -14.29
N LEU A 254 31.30 17.71 -13.75
CA LEU A 254 30.42 16.76 -13.06
C LEU A 254 29.87 17.35 -11.75
N ASN A 255 30.72 18.03 -10.97
CA ASN A 255 30.28 18.72 -9.76
C ASN A 255 29.28 19.85 -10.06
N ALA A 256 29.41 20.53 -11.20
CA ALA A 256 28.46 21.56 -11.62
C ALA A 256 27.04 21.00 -11.86
N LEU A 257 26.91 19.74 -12.31
CA LEU A 257 25.60 19.07 -12.42
C LEU A 257 24.96 18.88 -11.04
N VAL A 258 25.74 18.52 -10.03
CA VAL A 258 25.24 18.37 -8.64
C VAL A 258 24.77 19.71 -8.10
N THR A 259 25.57 20.77 -8.28
CA THR A 259 25.19 22.12 -7.87
C THR A 259 23.93 22.61 -8.60
N ALA A 260 23.78 22.31 -9.90
CA ALA A 260 22.58 22.67 -10.66
C ALA A 260 21.33 21.96 -10.13
N ALA A 261 21.40 20.64 -9.90
CA ALA A 261 20.30 19.87 -9.33
C ALA A 261 19.93 20.34 -7.91
N LYS A 262 20.93 20.61 -7.06
CA LYS A 262 20.75 21.15 -5.71
C LYS A 262 20.03 22.50 -5.74
N ARG A 263 20.46 23.43 -6.57
CA ARG A 263 19.81 24.74 -6.72
C ARG A 263 18.36 24.59 -7.19
N ALA A 264 18.10 23.81 -8.23
CA ALA A 264 16.75 23.60 -8.74
C ALA A 264 15.83 22.93 -7.69
N SER A 265 16.35 21.98 -6.93
CA SER A 265 15.63 21.35 -5.82
C SER A 265 15.35 22.33 -4.67
N THR A 266 16.29 23.20 -4.33
CA THR A 266 16.10 24.23 -3.29
C THR A 266 15.06 25.26 -3.73
N ASP A 267 15.09 25.71 -4.99
CA ASP A 267 14.11 26.65 -5.53
C ASP A 267 12.69 26.07 -5.51
N LEU A 268 12.53 24.80 -5.93
CA LEU A 268 11.24 24.10 -5.87
C LEU A 268 10.74 23.99 -4.42
N ALA A 269 11.64 23.67 -3.46
CA ALA A 269 11.28 23.61 -2.05
C ALA A 269 10.86 24.98 -1.50
N ALA A 270 11.54 26.06 -1.89
CA ALA A 270 11.19 27.42 -1.50
C ALA A 270 9.79 27.82 -2.02
N ILE A 271 9.49 27.53 -3.30
CA ILE A 271 8.16 27.79 -3.89
C ILE A 271 7.07 27.01 -3.14
N LYS A 272 7.30 25.71 -2.86
CA LYS A 272 6.35 24.89 -2.11
C LYS A 272 6.13 25.41 -0.70
N ALA A 273 7.18 25.83 0.00
CA ALA A 273 7.06 26.42 1.34
C ALA A 273 6.23 27.72 1.33
N THR A 274 6.40 28.57 0.30
CA THR A 274 5.54 29.74 0.11
C THR A 274 4.09 29.33 -0.13
N ILE A 275 3.84 28.36 -1.02
CA ILE A 275 2.49 27.87 -1.33
C ILE A 275 1.82 27.30 -0.06
N ASP A 276 2.53 26.50 0.72
CA ASP A 276 2.02 25.93 1.99
C ASP A 276 1.68 27.03 3.00
N THR A 277 2.51 28.08 3.09
CA THR A 277 2.24 29.25 3.93
C THR A 277 0.96 29.96 3.50
N LEU A 278 0.73 30.12 2.18
CA LEU A 278 -0.47 30.74 1.64
C LEU A 278 -1.72 29.85 1.77
N ASN A 279 -1.57 28.53 1.66
CA ASN A 279 -2.64 27.55 1.85
C ASN A 279 -3.15 27.53 3.31
N GLY A 280 -2.23 27.67 4.27
CA GLY A 280 -2.54 27.49 5.69
C GLY A 280 -3.10 26.09 5.97
N THR A 281 -4.30 26.01 6.52
CA THR A 281 -4.99 24.71 6.77
C THR A 281 -5.82 24.21 5.58
N SER A 282 -5.92 25.00 4.51
CA SER A 282 -6.75 24.66 3.34
C SER A 282 -5.95 23.84 2.33
N PRO A 283 -6.59 22.97 1.52
CA PRO A 283 -5.88 22.16 0.54
C PRO A 283 -5.20 22.97 -0.58
N THR A 284 -5.81 24.09 -0.99
CA THR A 284 -5.29 24.98 -2.03
C THR A 284 -5.52 26.45 -1.68
N ILE A 285 -4.77 27.34 -2.33
CA ILE A 285 -4.89 28.81 -2.18
C ILE A 285 -6.31 29.25 -2.57
N LYS A 286 -6.88 28.59 -3.60
CA LYS A 286 -8.27 28.81 -4.02
C LYS A 286 -9.25 28.41 -2.92
N ASP A 287 -9.09 27.23 -2.32
CA ASP A 287 -9.95 26.78 -1.22
C ASP A 287 -9.81 27.68 0.00
N ARG A 288 -8.60 28.19 0.28
CA ARG A 288 -8.35 29.17 1.33
C ARG A 288 -9.14 30.46 1.11
N TYR A 289 -9.08 31.00 -0.11
CA TYR A 289 -9.83 32.19 -0.48
C TYR A 289 -11.35 31.98 -0.37
N LEU A 290 -11.86 30.85 -0.86
CA LEU A 290 -13.28 30.48 -0.76
C LEU A 290 -13.72 30.30 0.71
N ALA A 291 -12.88 29.71 1.56
CA ALA A 291 -13.16 29.58 2.98
C ALA A 291 -13.26 30.95 3.68
N LEU A 292 -12.39 31.90 3.33
CA LEU A 292 -12.47 33.27 3.83
C LEU A 292 -13.75 33.99 3.35
N LYS A 293 -14.17 33.79 2.10
CA LYS A 293 -15.46 34.30 1.60
C LYS A 293 -16.65 33.70 2.34
N ASN A 294 -16.67 32.39 2.53
CA ASN A 294 -17.75 31.72 3.28
C ASN A 294 -17.84 32.23 4.73
N ALA A 295 -16.73 32.66 5.33
CA ALA A 295 -16.72 33.27 6.66
C ALA A 295 -17.42 34.64 6.68
N ILE A 296 -17.38 35.41 5.59
CA ILE A 296 -18.14 36.66 5.43
C ILE A 296 -19.65 36.35 5.36
N ASP A 297 -20.03 35.36 4.56
CA ASP A 297 -21.43 34.95 4.40
C ASP A 297 -22.03 34.45 5.72
N SER A 298 -21.22 33.77 6.52
CA SER A 298 -21.61 33.20 7.82
C SER A 298 -21.62 34.24 8.96
N ALA A 299 -20.96 35.38 8.79
CA ALA A 299 -20.88 36.41 9.83
C ALA A 299 -22.21 37.16 9.98
N VAL A 300 -22.67 37.33 11.22
CA VAL A 300 -23.95 37.98 11.54
C VAL A 300 -23.69 39.41 12.05
N GLY A 301 -24.14 40.41 11.30
CA GLY A 301 -24.01 41.82 11.63
C GLY A 301 -22.80 42.52 10.96
N ASP A 302 -22.93 43.82 10.74
CA ASP A 302 -22.01 44.61 9.90
C ASP A 302 -20.57 44.62 10.44
N THR A 303 -20.37 44.70 11.75
CA THR A 303 -19.04 44.68 12.37
C THR A 303 -18.31 43.37 12.07
N LEU A 304 -18.97 42.23 12.29
CA LEU A 304 -18.34 40.92 12.08
C LEU A 304 -18.11 40.62 10.60
N LYS A 305 -19.01 41.05 9.72
CA LYS A 305 -18.83 40.96 8.26
C LYS A 305 -17.65 41.81 7.79
N THR A 306 -17.52 43.03 8.31
CA THR A 306 -16.39 43.91 7.99
C THR A 306 -15.07 43.29 8.47
N THR A 307 -15.01 42.73 9.68
CA THR A 307 -13.81 42.03 10.16
C THR A 307 -13.48 40.79 9.31
N ALA A 308 -14.47 40.00 8.91
CA ALA A 308 -14.24 38.86 8.01
C ALA A 308 -13.73 39.31 6.64
N PHE A 309 -14.26 40.41 6.10
CA PHE A 309 -13.81 41.03 4.85
C PHE A 309 -12.37 41.56 4.93
N GLN A 310 -11.99 42.20 6.04
CA GLN A 310 -10.61 42.59 6.30
C GLN A 310 -9.65 41.39 6.31
N GLY A 311 -10.14 40.22 6.74
CA GLY A 311 -9.41 38.94 6.63
C GLY A 311 -9.10 38.54 5.18
N VAL A 312 -10.03 38.78 4.24
CA VAL A 312 -9.80 38.56 2.80
C VAL A 312 -8.73 39.51 2.27
N LEU A 313 -8.82 40.81 2.55
CA LEU A 313 -7.82 41.79 2.10
C LEU A 313 -6.43 41.50 2.69
N SER A 314 -6.37 41.15 3.98
CA SER A 314 -5.12 40.77 4.63
C SER A 314 -4.45 39.56 3.96
N PHE A 315 -5.24 38.57 3.54
CA PHE A 315 -4.74 37.42 2.79
C PHE A 315 -4.20 37.81 1.40
N LEU A 316 -4.86 38.72 0.68
CA LEU A 316 -4.40 39.20 -0.62
C LEU A 316 -3.10 40.00 -0.51
N ARG A 317 -2.99 40.88 0.49
CA ARG A 317 -1.76 41.61 0.83
C ARG A 317 -0.62 40.64 1.17
N GLN A 318 -0.88 39.68 2.06
CA GLN A 318 0.11 38.65 2.41
C GLN A 318 0.57 37.86 1.18
N THR A 319 -0.36 37.54 0.27
CA THR A 319 0.00 36.88 -1.01
C THR A 319 0.97 37.73 -1.81
N ALA A 320 0.72 39.04 -1.95
CA ALA A 320 1.64 39.93 -2.67
C ALA A 320 3.03 39.99 -2.02
N VAL A 321 3.08 40.14 -0.69
CA VAL A 321 4.34 40.18 0.08
C VAL A 321 5.14 38.88 -0.05
N GLU A 322 4.49 37.73 0.08
CA GLU A 322 5.19 36.43 -0.04
C GLU A 322 5.72 36.20 -1.46
N LEU A 323 4.97 36.60 -2.49
CA LEU A 323 5.43 36.50 -3.88
C LEU A 323 6.59 37.46 -4.15
N ALA A 324 6.58 38.67 -3.57
CA ALA A 324 7.63 39.67 -3.77
C ALA A 324 9.03 39.20 -3.34
N LYS A 325 9.14 38.16 -2.53
CA LYS A 325 10.42 37.58 -2.08
C LYS A 325 11.10 36.73 -3.17
N TRP A 326 10.34 36.15 -4.10
CA TRP A 326 10.84 35.17 -5.09
C TRP A 326 12.00 35.67 -5.99
N PRO A 327 12.05 36.92 -6.47
CA PRO A 327 13.20 37.43 -7.22
C PRO A 327 14.55 37.27 -6.49
N ASN A 328 14.53 37.35 -5.17
CA ASN A 328 15.71 37.25 -4.31
C ASN A 328 15.94 35.82 -3.81
N ASP A 329 14.88 35.10 -3.45
CA ASP A 329 14.97 33.78 -2.85
C ASP A 329 15.37 32.71 -3.86
N LEU A 330 14.80 32.73 -5.07
CA LEU A 330 15.12 31.77 -6.11
C LEU A 330 16.53 32.00 -6.64
N LYS A 331 17.25 30.94 -7.02
CA LYS A 331 18.67 31.01 -7.43
C LYS A 331 18.92 30.53 -8.86
N GLY A 332 18.07 29.67 -9.41
CA GLY A 332 18.18 29.11 -10.75
C GLY A 332 17.95 30.14 -11.85
N ALA A 333 18.89 30.27 -12.78
CA ALA A 333 18.85 31.29 -13.83
C ALA A 333 17.64 31.15 -14.76
N ASN A 334 17.32 29.93 -15.22
CA ASN A 334 16.17 29.68 -16.10
C ASN A 334 14.84 29.93 -15.38
N LEU A 335 14.73 29.50 -14.12
CA LEU A 335 13.54 29.75 -13.31
C LEU A 335 13.34 31.25 -13.04
N LYS A 336 14.41 32.02 -12.83
CA LYS A 336 14.32 33.49 -12.73
C LYS A 336 13.83 34.14 -14.03
N LEU A 337 14.22 33.61 -15.18
CA LEU A 337 13.75 34.11 -16.48
C LEU A 337 12.25 33.84 -16.65
N ASP A 338 11.80 32.63 -16.31
CA ASP A 338 10.38 32.28 -16.32
C ASP A 338 9.60 33.12 -15.31
N LEU A 339 10.13 33.31 -14.09
CA LEU A 339 9.57 34.19 -13.07
C LEU A 339 9.33 35.59 -13.61
N LYS A 340 10.34 36.21 -14.21
CA LYS A 340 10.22 37.55 -14.79
C LYS A 340 9.17 37.59 -15.91
N THR A 341 9.18 36.58 -16.78
CA THR A 341 8.27 36.51 -17.94
C THR A 341 6.82 36.33 -17.51
N TYR A 342 6.55 35.40 -16.60
CA TYR A 342 5.21 35.13 -16.09
C TYR A 342 4.72 36.24 -15.16
N ALA A 343 5.60 36.88 -14.39
CA ALA A 343 5.21 37.99 -13.53
C ALA A 343 4.73 39.18 -14.37
N LEU A 344 5.44 39.52 -15.45
CA LEU A 344 5.05 40.62 -16.33
C LEU A 344 3.77 40.36 -17.14
N SER A 345 3.51 39.10 -17.52
CA SER A 345 2.36 38.73 -18.34
C SER A 345 1.10 38.40 -17.54
N THR A 346 1.26 37.66 -16.43
CA THR A 346 0.14 37.11 -15.64
C THR A 346 -0.10 37.85 -14.34
N LEU A 347 0.96 38.19 -13.61
CA LEU A 347 0.86 38.72 -12.23
C LEU A 347 0.67 40.24 -12.20
N LYS A 348 1.34 40.98 -13.09
CA LYS A 348 1.32 42.44 -13.15
C LYS A 348 -0.11 43.01 -13.23
N PRO A 349 -1.00 42.54 -14.13
CA PRO A 349 -2.38 43.05 -14.18
C PRO A 349 -3.16 42.80 -12.88
N ALA A 350 -2.91 41.66 -12.22
CA ALA A 350 -3.56 41.31 -10.96
C ALA A 350 -3.13 42.23 -9.82
N PHE A 351 -1.83 42.52 -9.68
CA PHE A 351 -1.35 43.45 -8.65
C PHE A 351 -1.78 44.90 -8.89
N LEU A 352 -1.70 45.39 -10.13
CA LEU A 352 -2.22 46.73 -10.46
C LEU A 352 -3.70 46.87 -10.05
N SER A 353 -4.49 45.83 -10.32
CA SER A 353 -5.92 45.87 -10.04
C SER A 353 -6.24 45.74 -8.55
N ILE A 354 -5.54 44.88 -7.81
CA ILE A 354 -5.75 44.73 -6.35
C ILE A 354 -5.38 46.03 -5.62
N VAL A 355 -4.24 46.65 -5.96
CA VAL A 355 -3.82 47.93 -5.35
C VAL A 355 -4.85 49.02 -5.68
N ALA A 356 -5.28 49.12 -6.95
CA ALA A 356 -6.30 50.09 -7.36
C ALA A 356 -7.64 49.89 -6.63
N ILE A 357 -8.09 48.64 -6.47
CA ILE A 357 -9.32 48.31 -5.73
C ILE A 357 -9.18 48.72 -4.26
N GLU A 358 -8.06 48.42 -3.60
CA GLU A 358 -7.88 48.79 -2.19
C GLU A 358 -7.76 50.31 -1.95
N LYS A 359 -7.23 51.07 -2.91
CA LYS A 359 -7.20 52.54 -2.87
C LYS A 359 -8.57 53.19 -3.11
N ASN A 360 -9.58 52.44 -3.59
CA ASN A 360 -10.92 52.97 -3.80
C ASN A 360 -11.54 53.48 -2.48
N ALA A 361 -12.24 54.61 -2.53
CA ALA A 361 -12.79 55.27 -1.35
C ALA A 361 -13.79 54.40 -0.57
N ASP A 362 -14.63 53.62 -1.27
CA ASP A 362 -15.62 52.73 -0.64
C ASP A 362 -14.93 51.53 0.02
N VAL A 363 -13.83 51.05 -0.56
CA VAL A 363 -13.03 49.96 0.02
C VAL A 363 -12.26 50.44 1.24
N LEU A 364 -11.67 51.64 1.21
CA LEU A 364 -10.92 52.22 2.33
C LEU A 364 -11.75 52.26 3.61
N VAL A 365 -13.03 52.64 3.52
CA VAL A 365 -13.97 52.69 4.66
C VAL A 365 -14.11 51.33 5.36
N LEU A 366 -14.00 50.22 4.62
CA LEU A 366 -14.15 48.86 5.13
C LEU A 366 -12.81 48.15 5.37
N SER A 367 -11.73 48.62 4.73
CA SER A 367 -10.42 47.96 4.68
C SER A 367 -9.65 47.94 6.01
N GLY A 368 -10.02 48.81 6.95
CA GLY A 368 -9.28 49.03 8.21
C GLY A 368 -8.02 49.89 8.05
N LEU A 369 -7.76 50.46 6.87
CA LEU A 369 -6.64 51.36 6.60
C LEU A 369 -7.10 52.83 6.57
N ALA A 370 -6.21 53.74 6.94
CA ALA A 370 -6.56 55.15 7.13
C ALA A 370 -6.69 55.96 5.83
N ASN A 371 -5.93 55.60 4.79
CA ASN A 371 -5.86 56.32 3.51
C ASN A 371 -5.10 55.48 2.46
N ALA A 372 -5.03 55.99 1.22
CA ALA A 372 -4.29 55.36 0.12
C ALA A 372 -2.79 55.13 0.44
N ALA A 373 -2.13 56.05 1.16
CA ALA A 373 -0.73 55.86 1.57
C ALA A 373 -0.54 54.67 2.52
N ALA A 374 -1.54 54.37 3.35
CA ALA A 374 -1.51 53.19 4.20
C ALA A 374 -1.72 51.89 3.40
N VAL A 375 -2.40 51.95 2.25
CA VAL A 375 -2.50 50.84 1.27
C VAL A 375 -1.16 50.65 0.58
N GLU A 376 -0.54 51.72 0.09
CA GLU A 376 0.76 51.70 -0.59
C GLU A 376 1.81 50.98 0.27
N ALA A 377 1.91 51.34 1.54
CA ALA A 377 2.83 50.73 2.50
C ALA A 377 2.63 49.20 2.70
N GLN A 378 1.48 48.62 2.33
CA GLN A 378 1.27 47.16 2.36
C GLN A 378 1.89 46.44 1.16
N TYR A 379 2.26 47.18 0.11
CA TYR A 379 2.74 46.66 -1.17
C TYR A 379 4.13 47.17 -1.55
N ASP A 380 4.78 48.02 -0.75
CA ASP A 380 6.14 48.57 -0.98
C ASP A 380 7.17 47.51 -1.43
N ASP A 381 7.07 46.27 -0.94
CA ASP A 381 7.96 45.18 -1.32
C ASP A 381 7.90 44.84 -2.83
N LEU A 382 6.80 45.17 -3.51
CA LEU A 382 6.64 44.97 -4.95
C LEU A 382 7.52 45.91 -5.79
N ASP A 383 7.88 47.09 -5.29
CA ASP A 383 8.70 48.05 -6.03
C ASP A 383 10.10 47.49 -6.33
N ALA A 384 10.64 46.68 -5.40
CA ALA A 384 11.94 46.03 -5.55
C ALA A 384 11.94 44.83 -6.51
N THR A 385 10.76 44.37 -6.97
CA THR A 385 10.64 43.16 -7.80
C THR A 385 10.89 43.40 -9.29
N GLY A 386 10.70 44.63 -9.76
CA GLY A 386 10.70 44.98 -11.19
C GLY A 386 9.53 44.39 -11.98
N TRP A 387 8.42 44.01 -11.30
CA TRP A 387 7.21 43.47 -11.93
C TRP A 387 6.16 44.54 -12.25
N LEU A 388 6.19 45.66 -11.53
CA LEU A 388 5.31 46.81 -11.75
C LEU A 388 5.86 47.71 -12.88
N PRO A 389 5.12 48.75 -13.34
CA PRO A 389 5.60 49.71 -14.32
C PRO A 389 6.93 50.36 -13.91
N ASP A 390 7.58 51.08 -14.83
CA ASP A 390 8.78 51.84 -14.51
C ASP A 390 8.43 52.87 -13.44
N ALA A 391 9.07 52.73 -12.27
CA ALA A 391 8.95 53.67 -11.16
C ALA A 391 9.32 55.09 -11.62
N ASP A 392 8.72 56.09 -10.99
CA ASP A 392 9.02 57.48 -11.30
C ASP A 392 10.43 57.89 -10.76
N SER A 393 10.71 59.19 -10.68
CA SER A 393 11.99 59.71 -10.20
C SER A 393 12.36 59.34 -8.75
N ASP A 394 11.41 58.88 -7.94
CA ASP A 394 11.62 58.50 -6.54
C ASP A 394 11.81 56.99 -6.32
N GLY A 395 11.63 56.19 -7.37
CA GLY A 395 11.86 54.75 -7.37
C GLY A 395 10.72 53.91 -6.79
N ARG A 396 9.52 54.47 -6.61
CA ARG A 396 8.29 53.78 -6.21
C ARG A 396 7.33 53.68 -7.40
N ALA A 397 6.65 52.54 -7.53
CA ALA A 397 5.70 52.27 -8.61
C ALA A 397 4.30 51.95 -8.08
N VAL A 398 4.18 51.59 -6.80
CA VAL A 398 2.89 51.30 -6.13
C VAL A 398 2.07 52.57 -5.86
N ASP A 399 2.72 53.68 -5.55
CA ASP A 399 2.08 54.99 -5.32
C ASP A 399 1.49 55.57 -6.60
N ASP A 400 2.14 55.35 -7.75
CA ASP A 400 1.66 55.71 -9.08
C ASP A 400 0.40 54.96 -9.56
N ILE A 401 -0.04 53.92 -8.83
CA ILE A 401 -1.26 53.18 -9.17
C ILE A 401 -2.49 53.99 -8.72
N ASP A 402 -3.26 54.46 -9.70
CA ASP A 402 -4.52 55.17 -9.47
C ASP A 402 -5.57 54.31 -8.75
N ALA A 403 -6.40 54.94 -7.92
CA ALA A 403 -7.55 54.28 -7.32
C ALA A 403 -8.57 53.83 -8.38
N ASN A 404 -9.18 52.67 -8.17
CA ASN A 404 -10.25 52.18 -9.04
C ASN A 404 -11.42 53.19 -9.01
N ALA A 405 -11.83 53.70 -10.17
CA ALA A 405 -12.86 54.73 -10.29
C ALA A 405 -14.31 54.21 -10.22
N THR A 406 -14.51 52.90 -10.05
CA THR A 406 -15.84 52.28 -9.94
C THR A 406 -16.48 52.70 -8.62
N ASP A 407 -17.72 53.19 -8.69
CA ASP A 407 -18.55 53.45 -7.50
C ASP A 407 -19.07 52.10 -6.97
N LEU A 408 -18.43 51.59 -5.92
CA LEU A 408 -18.70 50.27 -5.33
C LEU A 408 -19.78 50.35 -4.26
N ASN A 409 -20.15 51.58 -3.86
CA ASN A 409 -21.26 51.89 -2.98
C ASN A 409 -22.40 52.64 -3.70
N ALA A 410 -22.55 52.39 -5.01
CA ALA A 410 -23.48 53.11 -5.85
C ALA A 410 -24.91 53.09 -5.29
N GLY A 411 -25.46 54.26 -5.01
CA GLY A 411 -26.81 54.41 -4.46
C GLY A 411 -26.94 54.20 -2.94
N GLY A 412 -25.83 54.15 -2.19
CA GLY A 412 -25.85 54.04 -0.73
C GLY A 412 -26.22 52.64 -0.27
N LEU A 413 -25.48 51.65 -0.74
CA LEU A 413 -25.65 50.24 -0.40
C LEU A 413 -25.42 50.00 1.11
N THR A 414 -26.03 48.94 1.62
CA THR A 414 -25.71 48.44 2.97
C THR A 414 -24.30 47.85 2.98
N VAL A 415 -23.64 47.83 4.15
CA VAL A 415 -22.28 47.26 4.29
C VAL A 415 -22.15 45.87 3.66
N PRO A 416 -23.08 44.91 3.86
CA PRO A 416 -23.01 43.62 3.18
C PRO A 416 -23.06 43.71 1.65
N GLN A 417 -23.91 44.58 1.10
CA GLN A 417 -24.05 44.75 -0.35
C GLN A 417 -22.81 45.42 -0.97
N THR A 418 -22.21 46.38 -0.27
CA THR A 418 -20.92 46.98 -0.68
C THR A 418 -19.82 45.92 -0.67
N ILE A 419 -19.75 45.07 0.36
CA ILE A 419 -18.79 43.96 0.43
C ILE A 419 -18.99 43.00 -0.76
N ASP A 420 -20.23 42.63 -1.08
CA ASP A 420 -20.53 41.74 -2.22
C ASP A 420 -20.08 42.35 -3.56
N ALA A 421 -20.30 43.66 -3.76
CA ALA A 421 -19.84 44.38 -4.94
C ALA A 421 -18.30 44.39 -5.05
N ILE A 422 -17.59 44.58 -3.93
CA ILE A 422 -16.12 44.53 -3.88
C ILE A 422 -15.62 43.11 -4.17
N LEU A 423 -16.24 42.08 -3.58
CA LEU A 423 -15.86 40.68 -3.80
C LEU A 423 -16.00 40.27 -5.26
N LEU A 424 -17.00 40.80 -5.99
CA LEU A 424 -17.16 40.54 -7.42
C LEU A 424 -15.98 41.09 -8.25
N GLU A 425 -15.42 42.23 -7.86
CA GLU A 425 -14.21 42.76 -8.50
C GLU A 425 -12.96 41.97 -8.11
N LEU A 426 -12.82 41.59 -6.83
CA LEU A 426 -11.69 40.77 -6.35
C LEU A 426 -11.66 39.37 -6.97
N ASP A 427 -12.83 38.74 -7.15
CA ASP A 427 -12.97 37.39 -7.72
C ASP A 427 -12.31 37.27 -9.10
N LYS A 428 -12.41 38.33 -9.93
CA LYS A 428 -11.82 38.36 -11.27
C LYS A 428 -10.30 38.20 -11.24
N TRP A 429 -9.65 38.71 -10.20
CA TRP A 429 -8.19 38.76 -10.09
C TRP A 429 -7.60 37.64 -9.23
N VAL A 430 -8.40 37.01 -8.38
CA VAL A 430 -7.99 35.83 -7.59
C VAL A 430 -8.31 34.52 -8.32
N LEU A 431 -9.45 34.46 -9.01
CA LEU A 431 -9.98 33.24 -9.64
C LEU A 431 -9.99 33.27 -11.18
N GLY A 432 -9.68 34.41 -11.79
CA GLY A 432 -9.63 34.56 -13.25
C GLY A 432 -8.40 33.91 -13.90
N ALA A 433 -8.35 33.96 -15.23
CA ALA A 433 -7.26 33.35 -16.01
C ALA A 433 -5.90 34.07 -15.87
N GLN A 434 -5.92 35.37 -15.52
CA GLN A 434 -4.74 36.22 -15.27
C GLN A 434 -4.70 36.57 -13.78
N SER A 435 -4.63 35.54 -12.94
CA SER A 435 -4.74 35.66 -11.48
C SER A 435 -3.45 35.27 -10.76
N THR A 436 -3.34 35.66 -9.50
CA THR A 436 -2.26 35.23 -8.59
C THR A 436 -2.20 33.71 -8.48
N THR A 437 -3.36 33.01 -8.45
CA THR A 437 -3.41 31.55 -8.38
C THR A 437 -2.89 30.89 -9.66
N ALA A 438 -3.23 31.43 -10.83
CA ALA A 438 -2.71 30.94 -12.12
C ALA A 438 -1.19 31.14 -12.24
N PHE A 439 -0.67 32.30 -11.81
CA PHE A 439 0.77 32.58 -11.79
C PHE A 439 1.53 31.61 -10.87
N ILE A 440 1.03 31.36 -9.66
CA ILE A 440 1.65 30.43 -8.71
C ILE A 440 1.73 29.02 -9.32
N SER A 441 0.65 28.52 -9.92
CA SER A 441 0.67 27.21 -10.60
C SER A 441 1.62 27.16 -11.80
N GLN A 442 1.75 28.25 -12.57
CA GLN A 442 2.72 28.32 -13.67
C GLN A 442 4.16 28.24 -13.17
N ILE A 443 4.49 28.96 -12.10
CA ILE A 443 5.83 28.95 -11.51
C ILE A 443 6.15 27.63 -10.82
N GLU A 444 5.20 27.04 -10.11
CA GLU A 444 5.36 25.70 -9.53
C GLU A 444 5.61 24.64 -10.62
N GLY A 445 4.86 24.70 -11.72
CA GLY A 445 5.04 23.81 -12.88
C GLY A 445 6.41 23.99 -13.56
N ALA A 446 6.85 25.24 -13.74
CA ALA A 446 8.17 25.56 -14.28
C ALA A 446 9.29 25.06 -13.35
N ALA A 447 9.21 25.34 -12.05
CA ALA A 447 10.18 24.88 -11.06
C ALA A 447 10.26 23.35 -10.99
N THR A 448 9.11 22.66 -11.06
CA THR A 448 9.06 21.19 -11.14
C THR A 448 9.76 20.68 -12.39
N THR A 449 9.53 21.32 -13.54
CA THR A 449 10.17 20.96 -14.81
C THR A 449 11.68 21.18 -14.76
N HIS A 450 12.15 22.33 -14.30
CA HIS A 450 13.58 22.63 -14.17
C HIS A 450 14.28 21.70 -13.19
N SER A 451 13.65 21.38 -12.06
CA SER A 451 14.15 20.39 -11.10
C SER A 451 14.29 19.00 -11.74
N GLY A 452 13.25 18.53 -12.43
CA GLY A 452 13.27 17.24 -13.13
C GLY A 452 14.32 17.15 -14.22
N LEU A 453 14.51 18.21 -15.03
CA LEU A 453 15.53 18.27 -16.07
C LEU A 453 16.95 18.27 -15.47
N ALA A 454 17.19 19.06 -14.43
CA ALA A 454 18.49 19.11 -13.75
C ALA A 454 18.83 17.77 -13.09
N GLN A 455 17.85 17.14 -12.44
CA GLN A 455 17.98 15.79 -11.87
C GLN A 455 18.29 14.76 -12.96
N GLY A 456 17.56 14.77 -14.06
CA GLY A 456 17.78 13.86 -15.19
C GLY A 456 19.18 14.00 -15.78
N ALA A 457 19.63 15.24 -16.01
CA ALA A 457 20.99 15.52 -16.48
C ALA A 457 22.06 15.02 -15.51
N LEU A 458 21.85 15.19 -14.19
CA LEU A 458 22.76 14.69 -13.17
C LEU A 458 22.84 13.16 -13.18
N TYR A 459 21.70 12.47 -13.20
CA TYR A 459 21.66 11.00 -13.12
C TYR A 459 22.23 10.34 -14.39
N GLN A 460 22.09 10.98 -15.55
CA GLN A 460 22.69 10.48 -16.80
C GLN A 460 24.18 10.84 -16.93
N GLY A 461 24.58 12.03 -16.45
CA GLY A 461 25.93 12.56 -16.64
C GLY A 461 26.93 12.16 -15.56
N HIS A 462 26.48 11.86 -14.34
CA HIS A 462 27.36 11.59 -13.19
C HIS A 462 27.29 10.14 -12.73
N SER A 463 28.26 9.32 -13.13
CA SER A 463 28.29 7.87 -12.86
C SER A 463 28.22 7.51 -11.37
N THR A 464 28.97 8.19 -10.48
CA THR A 464 28.91 7.93 -9.04
C THR A 464 27.51 8.16 -8.48
N ILE A 465 26.89 9.31 -8.76
CA ILE A 465 25.52 9.60 -8.31
C ILE A 465 24.52 8.64 -8.95
N SER A 466 24.67 8.28 -10.22
CA SER A 466 23.85 7.27 -10.88
C SER A 466 23.91 5.93 -10.12
N ASN A 467 25.10 5.49 -9.71
CA ASN A 467 25.25 4.25 -8.95
C ASN A 467 24.57 4.34 -7.57
N LEU A 468 24.64 5.49 -6.89
CA LEU A 468 23.92 5.72 -5.63
C LEU A 468 22.41 5.59 -5.84
N VAL A 469 21.87 6.27 -6.86
CA VAL A 469 20.45 6.27 -7.17
C VAL A 469 19.96 4.87 -7.55
N GLU A 470 20.71 4.14 -8.37
CA GLU A 470 20.37 2.77 -8.73
C GLU A 470 20.40 1.82 -7.52
N ALA A 471 21.35 1.99 -6.59
CA ALA A 471 21.35 1.24 -5.34
C ALA A 471 20.11 1.54 -4.48
N ILE A 472 19.68 2.81 -4.40
CA ILE A 472 18.46 3.19 -3.69
C ILE A 472 17.23 2.60 -4.37
N LYS A 473 17.11 2.70 -5.70
CA LYS A 473 15.98 2.12 -6.44
C LYS A 473 15.90 0.61 -6.23
N LYS A 474 17.04 -0.08 -6.26
CA LYS A 474 17.15 -1.52 -6.05
C LYS A 474 16.72 -1.92 -4.63
N ASP A 475 17.14 -1.20 -3.61
CA ASP A 475 16.67 -1.41 -2.24
C ASP A 475 15.16 -1.17 -2.13
N LEU A 476 14.67 -0.05 -2.68
CA LEU A 476 13.24 0.28 -2.68
C LEU A 476 12.36 -0.73 -3.43
N ALA A 477 12.91 -1.40 -4.45
CA ALA A 477 12.26 -2.47 -5.20
C ALA A 477 12.33 -3.83 -4.49
N THR A 478 13.19 -4.00 -3.47
CA THR A 478 13.33 -5.25 -2.73
C THR A 478 12.20 -5.38 -1.71
N VAL A 479 11.40 -6.44 -1.84
CA VAL A 479 10.16 -6.66 -1.08
C VAL A 479 10.00 -8.14 -0.68
N PRO A 480 9.29 -8.42 0.43
CA PRO A 480 8.99 -9.80 0.82
C PRO A 480 8.10 -10.55 -0.19
N PRO A 481 8.28 -11.87 -0.37
CA PRO A 481 7.61 -12.63 -1.43
C PRO A 481 6.14 -12.98 -1.18
N SER A 482 5.66 -12.94 0.06
CA SER A 482 4.35 -13.49 0.45
C SER A 482 3.17 -12.94 -0.36
N GLY A 483 3.17 -11.65 -0.69
CA GLY A 483 2.14 -11.03 -1.54
C GLY A 483 2.07 -11.65 -2.94
N SER A 484 3.22 -11.84 -3.58
CA SER A 484 3.32 -12.48 -4.90
C SER A 484 2.86 -13.94 -4.84
N VAL A 485 3.30 -14.67 -3.82
CA VAL A 485 2.98 -16.09 -3.63
C VAL A 485 1.49 -16.30 -3.34
N ALA A 486 0.85 -15.44 -2.54
CA ALA A 486 -0.60 -15.47 -2.36
C ALA A 486 -1.35 -15.24 -3.68
N GLY A 487 -0.80 -14.41 -4.57
CA GLY A 487 -1.33 -14.23 -5.92
C GLY A 487 -1.27 -15.53 -6.72
N VAL A 488 -0.10 -16.20 -6.70
CA VAL A 488 0.09 -17.52 -7.33
C VAL A 488 -0.87 -18.57 -6.76
N TYR A 489 -1.10 -18.59 -5.44
CA TYR A 489 -2.07 -19.50 -4.83
C TYR A 489 -3.48 -19.26 -5.40
N ALA A 490 -3.92 -17.99 -5.46
CA ALA A 490 -5.22 -17.63 -6.03
C ALA A 490 -5.34 -17.99 -7.52
N TYR A 491 -4.27 -17.76 -8.28
CA TYR A 491 -4.22 -18.12 -9.70
C TYR A 491 -4.32 -19.63 -9.92
N VAL A 492 -3.53 -20.43 -9.19
CA VAL A 492 -3.51 -21.89 -9.32
C VAL A 492 -4.82 -22.52 -8.86
N ASP A 493 -5.37 -22.07 -7.74
CA ASP A 493 -6.65 -22.53 -7.24
C ASP A 493 -7.77 -22.35 -8.28
N ARG A 494 -7.87 -21.15 -8.87
CA ARG A 494 -8.90 -20.84 -9.87
C ARG A 494 -8.73 -21.64 -11.17
N THR A 495 -7.49 -21.92 -11.58
CA THR A 495 -7.20 -22.53 -12.89
C THR A 495 -7.05 -24.04 -12.84
N ARG A 496 -6.64 -24.61 -11.70
CA ARG A 496 -6.24 -26.01 -11.55
C ARG A 496 -6.78 -26.70 -10.29
N GLY A 497 -7.46 -25.96 -9.41
CA GLY A 497 -7.97 -26.46 -8.13
C GLY A 497 -6.92 -26.43 -7.02
N VAL A 498 -7.39 -26.37 -5.78
CA VAL A 498 -6.55 -26.23 -4.57
C VAL A 498 -5.61 -27.42 -4.33
N TRP A 499 -5.93 -28.59 -4.89
CA TRP A 499 -5.11 -29.81 -4.81
C TRP A 499 -3.88 -29.77 -5.74
N LYS A 500 -3.77 -28.78 -6.63
CA LYS A 500 -2.55 -28.56 -7.43
C LYS A 500 -1.54 -27.76 -6.62
N ALA A 501 -0.30 -28.26 -6.54
CA ALA A 501 0.80 -27.52 -5.92
C ALA A 501 1.00 -26.14 -6.57
N PRO A 502 1.04 -25.05 -5.78
CA PRO A 502 1.30 -23.68 -6.27
C PRO A 502 2.79 -23.42 -6.48
N ALA A 503 3.45 -24.31 -7.22
CA ALA A 503 4.86 -24.25 -7.60
C ALA A 503 5.02 -24.56 -9.09
N ASN A 504 6.20 -24.23 -9.63
CA ASN A 504 6.48 -24.16 -11.06
C ASN A 504 5.56 -23.16 -11.78
N VAL A 505 5.41 -21.97 -11.18
CA VAL A 505 4.62 -20.86 -11.72
C VAL A 505 5.49 -19.61 -11.74
N SER A 506 5.51 -18.92 -12.87
CA SER A 506 6.27 -17.68 -13.05
C SER A 506 5.65 -16.52 -12.28
N LEU A 507 6.53 -15.71 -11.67
CA LEU A 507 6.14 -14.48 -11.01
C LEU A 507 6.11 -13.31 -11.99
N SER A 508 5.01 -12.58 -11.98
CA SER A 508 4.81 -11.33 -12.71
C SER A 508 5.29 -10.15 -11.87
N ALA A 509 5.68 -9.07 -12.54
CA ALA A 509 6.21 -7.84 -11.92
C ALA A 509 7.46 -8.05 -11.03
N VAL A 510 8.22 -9.10 -11.29
CA VAL A 510 9.50 -9.43 -10.62
C VAL A 510 10.62 -9.38 -11.65
N SER A 511 11.70 -8.67 -11.35
CA SER A 511 12.91 -8.68 -12.16
C SER A 511 13.80 -9.88 -11.83
N GLU A 512 14.03 -10.11 -10.55
CA GLU A 512 14.89 -11.19 -10.02
C GLU A 512 14.61 -11.41 -8.52
N PRO A 513 14.95 -12.58 -7.97
CA PRO A 513 15.11 -12.74 -6.52
C PRO A 513 16.28 -11.90 -5.99
N ALA A 514 16.21 -11.51 -4.72
CA ALA A 514 17.22 -10.70 -4.05
C ALA A 514 18.55 -11.45 -3.91
N GLU A 515 18.47 -12.77 -3.74
CA GLU A 515 19.58 -13.72 -3.66
C GLU A 515 19.44 -14.82 -4.72
N GLN A 516 20.54 -15.25 -5.34
CA GLN A 516 20.51 -16.28 -6.38
C GLN A 516 20.82 -17.66 -5.79
N ILE A 517 19.77 -18.44 -5.54
CA ILE A 517 19.90 -19.77 -4.94
C ILE A 517 20.21 -20.83 -6.00
N ASP A 518 21.29 -21.58 -5.79
CA ASP A 518 21.69 -22.70 -6.62
C ASP A 518 20.92 -24.01 -6.28
N PHE A 519 21.37 -25.15 -6.83
CA PHE A 519 20.72 -26.43 -6.56
C PHE A 519 21.05 -27.00 -5.17
N PHE A 520 22.28 -26.83 -4.70
CA PHE A 520 22.78 -27.41 -3.45
C PHE A 520 22.26 -26.60 -2.26
N GLU A 521 22.27 -25.27 -2.35
CA GLU A 521 21.68 -24.39 -1.35
C GLU A 521 20.18 -24.68 -1.18
N GLN A 522 19.47 -24.98 -2.28
CA GLN A 522 18.06 -25.38 -2.21
C GLN A 522 17.84 -26.71 -1.49
N GLU A 523 18.78 -27.67 -1.56
CA GLU A 523 18.65 -28.97 -0.89
C GLU A 523 18.44 -28.78 0.61
N ASP A 524 19.26 -27.92 1.21
CA ASP A 524 19.22 -27.59 2.62
C ASP A 524 17.95 -26.81 3.00
N LEU A 525 17.33 -26.04 2.09
CA LEU A 525 16.04 -25.39 2.31
C LEU A 525 14.88 -26.40 2.45
N ASN A 526 14.93 -27.46 1.65
CA ASN A 526 13.85 -28.44 1.55
C ASN A 526 13.82 -29.41 2.73
N VAL A 527 14.99 -29.95 3.13
CA VAL A 527 15.10 -30.95 4.20
C VAL A 527 16.30 -30.60 5.07
N ASP A 528 16.05 -30.00 6.23
CA ASP A 528 17.09 -29.81 7.23
C ASP A 528 17.14 -31.02 8.17
N VAL A 529 18.31 -31.65 8.27
CA VAL A 529 18.55 -32.85 9.10
C VAL A 529 18.45 -32.58 10.61
N THR A 530 18.53 -31.33 11.05
CA THR A 530 18.60 -30.91 12.45
C THR A 530 17.32 -30.19 12.90
N GLY A 531 16.88 -29.19 12.14
CA GLY A 531 15.71 -28.33 12.45
C GLY A 531 14.39 -28.82 11.86
N GLY A 532 14.43 -29.67 10.82
CA GLY A 532 13.27 -30.38 10.26
C GLY A 532 12.16 -29.53 9.62
N LYS A 533 12.40 -28.22 9.42
CA LYS A 533 11.43 -27.25 8.87
C LYS A 533 11.78 -26.90 7.43
N SER A 534 10.83 -27.09 6.52
CA SER A 534 11.02 -26.74 5.10
C SER A 534 10.76 -25.25 4.85
N ILE A 535 11.55 -24.67 3.95
CA ILE A 535 11.36 -23.34 3.40
C ILE A 535 11.31 -23.49 1.87
N ASN A 536 10.39 -22.79 1.21
CA ASN A 536 10.20 -22.91 -0.23
C ASN A 536 11.05 -21.88 -0.97
N ALA A 537 11.87 -22.34 -1.90
CA ALA A 537 12.72 -21.47 -2.72
C ALA A 537 11.94 -20.80 -3.86
N ILE A 538 12.33 -19.59 -4.21
CA ILE A 538 11.97 -18.87 -5.44
C ILE A 538 13.26 -18.73 -6.25
N ARG A 539 13.25 -19.21 -7.49
CA ARG A 539 14.47 -19.35 -8.30
C ARG A 539 14.31 -18.82 -9.71
N THR A 540 15.40 -18.32 -10.27
CA THR A 540 15.47 -17.89 -11.65
C THR A 540 15.95 -19.02 -12.55
N PHE A 541 15.25 -19.24 -13.65
CA PHE A 541 15.61 -20.22 -14.67
C PHE A 541 15.75 -19.52 -16.02
N THR A 542 16.86 -19.78 -16.70
CA THR A 542 17.10 -19.26 -18.06
C THR A 542 15.98 -19.67 -19.00
N GLY A 543 15.30 -18.70 -19.61
CA GLY A 543 14.18 -18.91 -20.54
C GLY A 543 12.80 -19.08 -19.90
N LEU A 544 12.70 -19.29 -18.58
CA LEU A 544 11.42 -19.40 -17.85
C LEU A 544 11.18 -18.26 -16.85
N GLY A 545 12.21 -17.48 -16.55
CA GLY A 545 12.15 -16.37 -15.60
C GLY A 545 12.18 -16.85 -14.15
N THR A 546 11.65 -16.03 -13.24
CA THR A 546 11.58 -16.32 -11.81
C THR A 546 10.35 -17.16 -11.48
N LEU A 547 10.55 -18.36 -10.92
CA LEU A 547 9.52 -19.33 -10.58
C LEU A 547 9.43 -19.55 -9.07
N VAL A 548 8.21 -19.73 -8.55
CA VAL A 548 8.01 -20.37 -7.23
C VAL A 548 8.41 -21.84 -7.36
N TRP A 549 9.41 -22.28 -6.60
CA TRP A 549 10.07 -23.57 -6.78
C TRP A 549 10.05 -24.45 -5.52
N GLY A 550 8.90 -24.43 -4.82
CA GLY A 550 8.61 -25.29 -3.66
C GLY A 550 7.14 -25.17 -3.23
N ALA A 551 6.58 -26.26 -2.69
CA ALA A 551 5.19 -26.29 -2.21
C ALA A 551 5.03 -27.09 -0.90
N ARG A 552 6.03 -27.02 -0.02
CA ARG A 552 6.03 -27.65 1.30
C ARG A 552 5.45 -26.72 2.36
N THR A 553 4.77 -27.31 3.33
CA THR A 553 4.46 -26.62 4.60
C THR A 553 5.72 -26.56 5.45
N LEU A 554 5.68 -25.86 6.58
CA LEU A 554 6.79 -25.89 7.54
C LEU A 554 6.99 -27.30 8.13
N ALA A 555 5.99 -28.17 8.07
CA ALA A 555 6.06 -29.57 8.52
C ALA A 555 6.74 -30.48 7.47
N GLY A 556 7.96 -30.12 7.06
CA GLY A 556 8.73 -30.80 6.01
C GLY A 556 8.94 -32.29 6.24
N ASN A 557 9.22 -32.66 7.49
CA ASN A 557 9.50 -34.05 7.88
C ASN A 557 8.23 -34.88 8.17
N ASP A 558 7.04 -34.26 8.13
CA ASP A 558 5.77 -34.96 8.26
C ASP A 558 5.48 -35.75 6.96
N ASN A 559 4.94 -36.96 7.06
CA ASN A 559 4.60 -37.78 5.88
C ASN A 559 3.16 -37.55 5.39
N GLU A 560 2.30 -36.97 6.22
CA GLU A 560 0.90 -36.65 5.92
C GLU A 560 0.78 -35.19 5.45
N TRP A 561 1.36 -34.27 6.22
CA TRP A 561 1.10 -32.82 6.08
C TRP A 561 2.25 -32.04 5.42
N ARG A 562 3.17 -32.74 4.75
CA ARG A 562 4.33 -32.14 4.06
C ARG A 562 3.96 -31.04 3.07
N TYR A 563 2.84 -31.18 2.37
CA TYR A 563 2.54 -30.41 1.17
C TYR A 563 1.41 -29.40 1.38
N VAL A 564 1.65 -28.16 0.93
CA VAL A 564 0.67 -27.08 0.88
C VAL A 564 -0.66 -27.50 0.24
N PRO A 565 -0.69 -28.06 -0.99
CA PRO A 565 -1.96 -28.43 -1.62
C PRO A 565 -2.74 -29.47 -0.82
N VAL A 566 -2.06 -30.38 -0.12
CA VAL A 566 -2.71 -31.39 0.71
C VAL A 566 -3.40 -30.73 1.91
N ARG A 567 -2.69 -29.91 2.70
CA ARG A 567 -3.29 -29.22 3.85
C ARG A 567 -4.43 -28.28 3.42
N ARG A 568 -4.23 -27.50 2.35
CA ARG A 568 -5.25 -26.56 1.87
C ARG A 568 -6.49 -27.27 1.33
N PHE A 569 -6.33 -28.41 0.65
CA PHE A 569 -7.46 -29.22 0.21
C PHE A 569 -8.27 -29.77 1.40
N PHE A 570 -7.59 -30.27 2.44
CA PHE A 570 -8.27 -30.70 3.66
C PHE A 570 -9.05 -29.56 4.33
N ASN A 571 -8.44 -28.37 4.49
CA ASN A 571 -9.14 -27.20 5.04
C ASN A 571 -10.42 -26.87 4.23
N MET A 572 -10.32 -26.86 2.91
CA MET A 572 -11.47 -26.59 2.03
C MET A 572 -12.59 -27.61 2.22
N VAL A 573 -12.26 -28.91 2.24
CA VAL A 573 -13.26 -29.97 2.39
C VAL A 573 -13.88 -29.94 3.78
N GLU A 574 -13.07 -29.81 4.84
CA GLU A 574 -13.52 -29.71 6.23
C GLU A 574 -14.52 -28.56 6.41
N GLU A 575 -14.18 -27.36 5.91
CA GLU A 575 -15.02 -26.17 6.06
C GLU A 575 -16.28 -26.22 5.15
N SER A 576 -16.17 -26.76 3.93
CA SER A 576 -17.32 -26.95 3.03
C SER A 576 -18.34 -27.93 3.61
N VAL A 577 -17.86 -29.07 4.14
CA VAL A 577 -18.72 -30.09 4.76
C VAL A 577 -19.36 -29.51 6.01
N LYS A 578 -18.61 -28.83 6.88
CA LYS A 578 -19.12 -28.20 8.10
C LYS A 578 -20.24 -27.19 7.82
N LYS A 579 -20.06 -26.28 6.86
CA LYS A 579 -21.11 -25.31 6.48
C LYS A 579 -22.33 -26.00 5.88
N SER A 580 -22.12 -27.04 5.07
CA SER A 580 -23.21 -27.72 4.36
C SER A 580 -23.99 -28.72 5.24
N THR A 581 -23.42 -29.17 6.36
CA THR A 581 -24.12 -30.01 7.34
C THR A 581 -24.87 -29.22 8.41
N GLY A 582 -24.83 -27.88 8.38
CA GLY A 582 -25.48 -27.03 9.38
C GLY A 582 -27.00 -27.25 9.52
N TRP A 583 -27.68 -27.63 8.43
CA TRP A 583 -29.12 -27.95 8.46
C TRP A 583 -29.45 -29.20 9.29
N ALA A 584 -28.48 -30.10 9.51
CA ALA A 584 -28.69 -31.34 10.25
C ALA A 584 -28.74 -31.12 11.77
N VAL A 585 -28.36 -29.93 12.25
CA VAL A 585 -28.43 -29.57 13.67
C VAL A 585 -29.89 -29.42 14.08
N PHE A 586 -30.28 -30.05 15.18
CA PHE A 586 -31.68 -30.12 15.68
C PHE A 586 -32.66 -30.97 14.86
N GLU A 587 -32.20 -31.69 13.84
CA GLU A 587 -33.00 -32.72 13.18
C GLU A 587 -33.13 -33.98 14.07
N PRO A 588 -34.20 -34.79 13.91
CA PRO A 588 -34.30 -36.08 14.58
C PRO A 588 -33.09 -36.96 14.29
N ASN A 589 -32.36 -37.38 15.34
CA ASN A 589 -31.16 -38.20 15.23
C ASN A 589 -31.51 -39.68 14.91
N ASP A 590 -31.91 -39.93 13.67
CA ASP A 590 -32.33 -41.24 13.16
C ASP A 590 -31.55 -41.68 11.91
N ALA A 591 -31.77 -42.92 11.45
CA ALA A 591 -31.09 -43.47 10.29
C ALA A 591 -31.36 -42.70 8.98
N ASN A 592 -32.48 -41.96 8.87
CA ASN A 592 -32.79 -41.16 7.70
C ASN A 592 -31.89 -39.92 7.64
N LEU A 593 -31.70 -39.23 8.77
CA LEU A 593 -30.73 -38.13 8.88
C LEU A 593 -29.33 -38.61 8.50
N TRP A 594 -28.91 -39.76 9.05
CA TRP A 594 -27.58 -40.31 8.79
C TRP A 594 -27.35 -40.57 7.30
N THR A 595 -28.33 -41.18 6.65
CA THR A 595 -28.27 -41.50 5.21
C THR A 595 -28.20 -40.23 4.35
N LYS A 596 -28.95 -39.17 4.71
CA LYS A 596 -28.91 -37.88 4.01
C LYS A 596 -27.53 -37.22 4.13
N VAL A 597 -26.98 -37.14 5.35
CA VAL A 597 -25.65 -36.57 5.60
C VAL A 597 -24.57 -37.37 4.86
N LYS A 598 -24.63 -38.71 4.94
CA LYS A 598 -23.70 -39.59 4.21
C LYS A 598 -23.73 -39.31 2.71
N SER A 599 -24.92 -39.34 2.12
CA SER A 599 -25.12 -39.19 0.68
C SER A 599 -24.64 -37.83 0.18
N MET A 600 -24.86 -36.77 0.96
CA MET A 600 -24.38 -35.43 0.66
C MET A 600 -22.86 -35.38 0.58
N ILE A 601 -22.16 -35.94 1.57
CA ILE A 601 -20.69 -35.93 1.64
C ILE A 601 -20.10 -36.86 0.58
N ASP A 602 -20.66 -38.06 0.39
CA ASP A 602 -20.24 -39.01 -0.65
C ASP A 602 -20.32 -38.36 -2.04
N ASN A 603 -21.46 -37.75 -2.39
CA ASN A 603 -21.64 -37.12 -3.70
C ASN A 603 -20.62 -36.01 -3.96
N TYR A 604 -20.30 -35.21 -2.93
CA TYR A 604 -19.28 -34.18 -3.02
C TYR A 604 -17.87 -34.76 -3.25
N LEU A 605 -17.48 -35.77 -2.48
CA LEU A 605 -16.16 -36.40 -2.63
C LEU A 605 -16.03 -37.17 -3.95
N ILE A 606 -17.13 -37.74 -4.47
CA ILE A 606 -17.16 -38.31 -5.83
C ILE A 606 -16.88 -37.24 -6.89
N GLN A 607 -17.44 -36.04 -6.75
CA GLN A 607 -17.15 -34.93 -7.67
C GLN A 607 -15.67 -34.55 -7.61
N LYS A 608 -15.11 -34.38 -6.40
CA LYS A 608 -13.68 -34.07 -6.22
C LYS A 608 -12.75 -35.17 -6.73
N TRP A 609 -13.14 -36.43 -6.60
CA TRP A 609 -12.40 -37.54 -7.22
C TRP A 609 -12.45 -37.47 -8.75
N ARG A 610 -13.60 -37.18 -9.35
CA ARG A 610 -13.74 -37.00 -10.81
C ARG A 610 -12.95 -35.81 -11.35
N GLU A 611 -12.78 -34.76 -10.55
CA GLU A 611 -11.92 -33.60 -10.84
C GLU A 611 -10.42 -33.91 -10.70
N GLY A 612 -10.06 -35.09 -10.19
CA GLY A 612 -8.68 -35.53 -10.02
C GLY A 612 -8.02 -35.02 -8.73
N ALA A 613 -8.80 -34.56 -7.75
CA ALA A 613 -8.27 -34.09 -6.47
C ALA A 613 -7.87 -35.25 -5.52
N LEU A 614 -8.55 -36.39 -5.66
CA LEU A 614 -8.35 -37.58 -4.85
C LEU A 614 -7.68 -38.69 -5.68
N ALA A 615 -6.72 -39.38 -5.08
CA ALA A 615 -5.98 -40.50 -5.66
C ALA A 615 -6.73 -41.82 -5.43
N GLY A 616 -6.82 -42.64 -6.48
CA GLY A 616 -7.46 -43.97 -6.42
C GLY A 616 -8.13 -44.30 -7.75
N ALA A 617 -8.10 -45.57 -8.16
CA ALA A 617 -8.73 -45.99 -9.40
C ALA A 617 -10.27 -46.08 -9.29
N THR A 618 -10.78 -46.22 -8.07
CA THR A 618 -12.20 -46.21 -7.73
C THR A 618 -12.48 -45.26 -6.56
N PRO A 619 -13.73 -44.77 -6.40
CA PRO A 619 -14.11 -43.92 -5.25
C PRO A 619 -13.77 -44.55 -3.89
N ASP A 620 -14.00 -45.86 -3.73
CA ASP A 620 -13.76 -46.59 -2.47
C ASP A 620 -12.27 -46.67 -2.09
N GLN A 621 -11.36 -46.54 -3.07
CA GLN A 621 -9.92 -46.41 -2.80
C GLN A 621 -9.52 -44.97 -2.45
N ALA A 622 -10.30 -44.00 -2.92
CA ALA A 622 -9.99 -42.58 -2.84
C ALA A 622 -10.51 -41.92 -1.57
N PHE A 623 -11.67 -42.32 -1.08
CA PHE A 623 -12.23 -41.81 0.17
C PHE A 623 -13.20 -42.81 0.79
N TYR A 624 -13.57 -42.56 2.05
CA TYR A 624 -14.69 -43.23 2.70
C TYR A 624 -15.45 -42.25 3.59
N VAL A 625 -16.76 -42.49 3.74
CA VAL A 625 -17.63 -41.80 4.71
C VAL A 625 -18.36 -42.87 5.51
N LYS A 626 -18.13 -42.91 6.83
CA LYS A 626 -18.82 -43.83 7.74
C LYS A 626 -19.71 -43.03 8.69
N ILE A 627 -20.92 -43.53 8.90
CA ILE A 627 -21.91 -42.94 9.80
C ILE A 627 -22.95 -44.00 10.16
N GLY A 628 -23.18 -44.20 11.46
CA GLY A 628 -24.26 -45.05 11.94
C GLY A 628 -23.99 -45.72 13.29
N LEU A 629 -25.06 -46.27 13.88
CA LEU A 629 -25.00 -47.07 15.11
C LEU A 629 -24.18 -48.35 14.88
N GLY A 630 -23.18 -48.57 15.73
CA GLY A 630 -22.25 -49.69 15.62
C GLY A 630 -21.18 -49.53 14.53
N GLN A 631 -21.14 -48.38 13.83
CA GLN A 631 -20.06 -48.01 12.93
C GLN A 631 -19.21 -46.89 13.53
N THR A 632 -19.82 -45.72 13.74
CA THR A 632 -19.15 -44.52 14.30
C THR A 632 -19.78 -44.05 15.61
N MET A 633 -20.99 -44.52 15.94
CA MET A 633 -21.74 -44.11 17.13
C MET A 633 -22.14 -45.31 17.97
N THR A 634 -22.19 -45.10 19.29
CA THR A 634 -22.80 -46.01 20.26
C THR A 634 -24.23 -45.60 20.58
N ALA A 635 -24.99 -46.45 21.28
CA ALA A 635 -26.31 -46.08 21.77
C ALA A 635 -26.26 -44.87 22.72
N GLN A 636 -25.17 -44.75 23.50
CA GLN A 636 -24.96 -43.61 24.40
C GLN A 636 -24.76 -42.31 23.61
N ASP A 637 -24.00 -42.34 22.50
CA ASP A 637 -23.81 -41.15 21.65
C ASP A 637 -25.16 -40.64 21.12
N ILE A 638 -26.06 -41.54 20.72
CA ILE A 638 -27.41 -41.18 20.25
C ILE A 638 -28.24 -40.57 21.39
N LEU A 639 -28.21 -41.16 22.58
CA LEU A 639 -28.92 -40.65 23.76
C LEU A 639 -28.39 -39.28 24.20
N GLU A 640 -27.10 -39.02 24.01
CA GLU A 640 -26.45 -37.73 24.26
C GLU A 640 -26.63 -36.74 23.09
N GLY A 641 -27.34 -37.13 22.02
CA GLY A 641 -27.63 -36.27 20.88
C GLY A 641 -26.43 -36.04 19.95
N ARG A 642 -25.41 -36.88 19.98
CA ARG A 642 -24.22 -36.79 19.12
C ARG A 642 -24.45 -37.50 17.79
N LEU A 643 -23.99 -36.87 16.72
CA LEU A 643 -23.89 -37.44 15.37
C LEU A 643 -22.41 -37.47 14.97
N ILE A 644 -21.81 -38.66 14.86
CA ILE A 644 -20.37 -38.80 14.56
C ILE A 644 -20.21 -39.32 13.13
N VAL A 645 -19.50 -38.56 12.30
CA VAL A 645 -19.17 -38.90 10.91
C VAL A 645 -17.66 -39.05 10.79
N GLU A 646 -17.20 -40.20 10.31
CA GLU A 646 -15.77 -40.45 10.04
C GLU A 646 -15.54 -40.34 8.53
N ILE A 647 -14.67 -39.43 8.12
CA ILE A 647 -14.35 -39.15 6.72
C ILE A 647 -12.86 -39.36 6.52
N GLY A 648 -12.47 -40.25 5.61
CA GLY A 648 -11.08 -40.41 5.18
C GLY A 648 -10.94 -40.09 3.70
N MET A 649 -9.85 -39.43 3.30
CA MET A 649 -9.58 -39.06 1.91
C MET A 649 -8.10 -39.20 1.55
N ALA A 650 -7.82 -39.71 0.35
CA ALA A 650 -6.49 -39.86 -0.20
C ALA A 650 -6.23 -38.73 -1.22
N VAL A 651 -5.66 -37.60 -0.77
CA VAL A 651 -5.40 -36.45 -1.65
C VAL A 651 -4.20 -36.71 -2.55
N VAL A 652 -4.26 -36.25 -3.81
CA VAL A 652 -3.13 -36.36 -4.74
C VAL A 652 -1.91 -35.60 -4.20
N ARG A 653 -0.74 -36.26 -4.24
CA ARG A 653 0.55 -35.68 -3.85
C ARG A 653 1.30 -35.19 -5.09
N PRO A 654 2.04 -34.07 -5.00
CA PRO A 654 2.87 -33.60 -6.10
C PRO A 654 4.09 -34.52 -6.32
N ALA A 655 4.52 -34.64 -7.58
CA ALA A 655 5.80 -35.25 -7.91
C ALA A 655 6.90 -34.17 -7.85
N GLU A 656 7.71 -34.19 -6.79
CA GLU A 656 8.82 -33.23 -6.62
C GLU A 656 10.12 -33.68 -7.30
N PHE A 657 10.33 -34.99 -7.45
CA PHE A 657 11.57 -35.56 -7.98
C PHE A 657 11.30 -36.40 -9.23
N ILE A 658 12.07 -36.16 -10.29
CA ILE A 658 12.08 -36.99 -11.50
C ILE A 658 13.48 -37.56 -11.64
N ILE A 659 13.63 -38.89 -11.48
CA ILE A 659 14.92 -39.58 -11.56
C ILE A 659 14.98 -40.33 -12.89
N LEU A 660 15.76 -39.80 -13.84
CA LEU A 660 16.01 -40.46 -15.12
C LEU A 660 17.15 -41.47 -14.98
N ARG A 661 16.86 -42.75 -15.19
CA ARG A 661 17.85 -43.84 -15.13
C ARG A 661 18.16 -44.30 -16.54
N PHE A 662 19.31 -43.89 -17.06
CA PHE A 662 19.80 -44.31 -18.37
C PHE A 662 20.55 -45.64 -18.25
N SER A 663 20.25 -46.58 -19.14
CA SER A 663 21.04 -47.80 -19.34
C SER A 663 21.48 -47.89 -20.79
N HIS A 664 22.73 -48.29 -21.02
CA HIS A 664 23.22 -48.57 -22.36
C HIS A 664 22.74 -49.97 -22.77
N LYS A 665 21.69 -50.04 -23.60
CA LYS A 665 21.23 -51.30 -24.19
C LYS A 665 22.12 -51.63 -25.39
N MET A 666 22.87 -52.73 -25.32
CA MET A 666 23.63 -53.22 -26.48
C MET A 666 22.68 -53.70 -27.57
N GLN A 667 23.13 -53.59 -28.82
CA GLN A 667 22.40 -54.05 -30.00
C GLN A 667 22.15 -55.57 -29.89
N GLU A 668 20.89 -55.97 -29.92
CA GLU A 668 20.49 -57.38 -29.96
C GLU A 668 20.70 -57.89 -31.40
N ALA A 669 21.43 -59.00 -31.53
CA ALA A 669 21.87 -59.58 -32.81
C ALA A 669 20.72 -60.21 -33.62
#